data_AF-A0A813ERC6-F1
#
_entry.id   AF-A0A813ERC6-F1
#
_cell.length_a   1.000
_cell.length_b   1.000
_cell.length_c   1.000
_cell.angle_alpha   90.00
_cell.angle_beta   90.00
_cell.angle_gamma   90.00
#
_symmetry.space_group_name_H-M   'P 1'
#
loop_
_entity.id
_entity.type
_entity.pdbx_description
1 polymer ?
#
loop_
_entity_poly.entity_id
_entity_poly.type
_entity_poly.pdbx_seq_one_letter_code
_entity_poly.pdbx_strand_id
1 'polypeptide(L)'
;MDLLLFFVFGCCFSVLGTAEVSPALSPERFKQLRGGYANNYSNNNNNNSNNNRPDWVSARRVSARPATNGVLLPCESVEEEDRLSKDAGISIFVPGVGSAEAAAAVQKNLVEFMRGPGAEGLPWDCKIYVYENDIELPLNESGFAPCEIVRHQGAWMDHWRVFVPSDKPYIVQWLDSIQMDPNVNMKRMIATMANNNLQLISPAYNSSYWKLMHPAALPRKDNAIGRVTDFVEFQVSIFTRDSFRCLQSVIEETPTIHLGWGVDFIFPKLCGARVGIVDVMTQSKWRKEKLYDGKEAGREMVETLRKFPLEVLSGGHKPGHRHDSHSWSFHEQPEAAATTEAATTGAAATTIITATTTKHNWSEPVQHNWIEPVTHNWSGTFEEEDTFEDTILLWKILAVPSVALLVGVVQKSSNNMPTCGTFLIFFGAQSFLTLYMKNVLSQSVVAHGLKGLPAPFAVTGMQQLVSCLVLVLLLKVSRTTTTSGMQYTPKGLESWNQLRATVGLAACFVLNIGLNNLSLSLLDLSVNLAIRSTAPFTALLVHLAVSSYTSSTAQRQSQQQYKSPAYIILVLAGTISSTVLAVAKSKRQSSMAYVELDSNFVLGVSAGSLSIFFASVELVLVSKFVTDFGFKLKPLDTVLHVAVPASLLLTPFVFYYKHPVSWFQDRLMTDWEVLWLAADLNPSVIFLALGSGLLAVGYNIFLYTMVQDFSPHLAALSSNFNKVVTVCISIGLGVEQMPRYPWNYVMMGAMAAGFCSFAGIGFLTQARPTNPKVLVVVAVVVIGVSQLLAYIYIIEQVISSVRHRR
;
A
#
# COMPACT_ATOMS: atom_id res chain seq x y z
N MET A 1 42.41 10.15 7.37
CA MET A 1 41.61 8.90 7.36
C MET A 1 40.90 8.72 8.68
N ASP A 2 41.60 8.79 9.81
CA ASP A 2 40.98 8.62 11.14
C ASP A 2 39.85 9.61 11.41
N LEU A 3 39.98 10.88 11.00
CA LEU A 3 38.89 11.86 11.12
C LEU A 3 37.65 11.51 10.27
N LEU A 4 37.86 10.91 9.09
CA LEU A 4 36.79 10.56 8.17
C LEU A 4 36.13 9.23 8.54
N LEU A 5 36.92 8.26 9.04
CA LEU A 5 36.41 7.07 9.70
C LEU A 5 35.62 7.46 10.96
N PHE A 6 36.13 8.38 11.77
CA PHE A 6 35.43 8.90 12.95
C PHE A 6 34.11 9.57 12.56
N PHE A 7 34.08 10.34 11.47
CA PHE A 7 32.85 10.94 10.97
C PHE A 7 31.86 9.90 10.43
N VAL A 8 32.34 8.91 9.67
CA VAL A 8 31.50 7.82 9.13
C VAL A 8 30.93 6.95 10.25
N PHE A 9 31.77 6.48 11.17
CA PHE A 9 31.33 5.71 12.33
C PHE A 9 30.45 6.56 13.25
N GLY A 10 30.80 7.83 13.50
CA GLY A 10 30.00 8.77 14.26
C GLY A 10 28.61 8.96 13.67
N CYS A 11 28.48 9.15 12.35
CA CYS A 11 27.20 9.20 11.67
C CYS A 11 26.42 7.88 11.75
N CYS A 12 27.07 6.73 11.58
CA CYS A 12 26.44 5.41 11.79
C CYS A 12 25.85 5.30 13.20
N PHE A 13 26.63 5.68 14.22
CA PHE A 13 26.19 5.63 15.61
C PHE A 13 25.13 6.68 15.94
N SER A 14 25.17 7.88 15.35
CA SER A 14 24.12 8.90 15.54
C SER A 14 22.79 8.48 14.89
N VAL A 15 22.82 7.82 13.73
CA VAL A 15 21.62 7.26 13.10
C VAL A 15 21.04 6.12 13.94
N LEU A 16 21.89 5.32 14.60
CA LEU A 16 21.46 4.28 15.54
C LEU A 16 21.00 4.85 16.89
N GLY A 17 21.57 5.97 17.33
CA GLY A 17 21.33 6.58 18.65
C GLY A 17 19.99 7.31 18.79
N THR A 18 19.31 7.63 17.68
CA THR A 18 17.95 8.17 17.70
C THR A 18 16.86 7.08 17.69
N ALA A 19 17.24 5.80 17.60
CA ALA A 19 16.30 4.69 17.72
C ALA A 19 16.07 4.37 19.20
N GLU A 20 14.83 4.52 19.68
CA GLU A 20 14.44 3.98 20.98
C GLU A 20 14.69 2.46 21.00
N VAL A 21 15.68 2.05 21.79
CA VAL A 21 16.00 0.63 22.00
C VAL A 21 14.88 0.02 22.84
N SER A 22 13.82 -0.44 22.18
CA SER A 22 12.80 -1.28 22.79
C SER A 22 13.38 -2.68 23.05
N PRO A 23 13.14 -3.30 24.22
CA PRO A 23 13.65 -4.63 24.52
C PRO A 23 13.15 -5.66 23.50
N ALA A 24 14.05 -6.50 23.01
CA ALA A 24 13.76 -7.54 22.03
C ALA A 24 12.62 -8.45 22.53
N LEU A 25 11.58 -8.62 21.71
CA LEU A 25 10.48 -9.54 21.96
C LEU A 25 11.02 -10.99 21.98
N SER A 26 10.61 -11.78 22.97
CA SER A 26 11.08 -13.16 23.12
C SER A 26 10.53 -14.08 22.00
N PRO A 27 11.30 -15.08 21.55
CA PRO A 27 10.87 -16.05 20.52
C PRO A 27 9.56 -16.80 20.86
N GLU A 28 9.19 -16.90 22.14
CA GLU A 28 8.00 -17.61 22.58
C GLU A 28 6.69 -16.87 22.30
N ARG A 29 6.70 -15.52 22.33
CA ARG A 29 5.51 -14.73 21.96
C ARG A 29 5.24 -14.77 20.45
N PHE A 30 6.28 -15.03 19.65
CA PHE A 30 6.17 -15.29 18.21
C PHE A 30 5.61 -16.68 17.91
N LYS A 31 5.87 -17.68 18.77
CA LYS A 31 5.24 -19.02 18.68
C LYS A 31 3.74 -18.99 19.01
N GLN A 32 3.28 -18.11 19.91
CA GLN A 32 1.85 -17.92 20.17
C GLN A 32 1.07 -17.35 18.97
N LEU A 33 1.72 -16.56 18.11
CA LEU A 33 1.14 -16.10 16.83
C LEU A 33 1.12 -17.20 15.76
N ARG A 34 1.88 -18.28 15.96
CA ARG A 34 2.00 -19.43 15.04
C ARG A 34 0.89 -20.48 15.22
N GLY A 35 0.24 -20.53 16.38
CA GLY A 35 -0.66 -21.63 16.79
C GLY A 35 -2.07 -21.63 16.19
N GLY A 36 -2.42 -20.67 15.33
CA GLY A 36 -3.75 -20.53 14.74
C GLY A 36 -3.95 -21.16 13.36
N TYR A 37 -2.88 -21.69 12.73
CA TYR A 37 -2.93 -22.12 11.32
C TYR A 37 -2.24 -23.47 11.15
N ALA A 38 -2.96 -24.56 11.44
CA ALA A 38 -2.81 -25.89 10.83
C ALA A 38 -3.67 -26.90 11.61
N ASN A 39 -4.79 -27.36 11.04
CA ASN A 39 -5.23 -28.76 11.03
C ASN A 39 -6.63 -28.94 10.41
N ASN A 40 -6.75 -30.01 9.60
CA ASN A 40 -7.96 -30.76 9.22
C ASN A 40 -8.92 -30.14 8.17
N TYR A 41 -9.45 -30.83 7.15
CA TYR A 41 -9.52 -32.27 6.81
C TYR A 41 -9.72 -32.46 5.29
N SER A 42 -9.29 -33.61 4.77
CA SER A 42 -9.63 -34.18 3.47
C SER A 42 -11.04 -34.79 3.45
N ASN A 43 -11.77 -34.81 2.33
CA ASN A 43 -12.41 -36.05 1.86
C ASN A 43 -12.85 -36.00 0.38
N ASN A 44 -12.86 -37.18 -0.24
CA ASN A 44 -12.92 -37.45 -1.68
C ASN A 44 -14.27 -38.09 -2.08
N ASN A 45 -14.79 -37.69 -3.26
CA ASN A 45 -15.64 -38.35 -4.27
C ASN A 45 -16.82 -39.33 -3.99
N ASN A 46 -17.80 -39.20 -4.92
CA ASN A 46 -18.79 -40.16 -5.47
C ASN A 46 -20.13 -40.43 -4.75
N ASN A 47 -21.26 -39.99 -5.34
CA ASN A 47 -22.22 -40.82 -6.10
C ASN A 47 -23.63 -40.21 -6.30
N ASN A 48 -24.15 -40.41 -7.52
CA ASN A 48 -25.52 -40.74 -7.98
C ASN A 48 -26.80 -40.08 -7.43
N SER A 49 -27.57 -39.60 -8.41
CA SER A 49 -29.04 -39.61 -8.58
C SER A 49 -29.93 -40.25 -7.49
N ASN A 50 -30.96 -39.53 -7.04
CA ASN A 50 -32.37 -39.92 -7.29
C ASN A 50 -33.41 -38.92 -6.75
N ASN A 51 -34.55 -38.92 -7.44
CA ASN A 51 -35.82 -38.25 -7.15
C ASN A 51 -36.35 -38.47 -5.73
N ASN A 52 -36.99 -37.43 -5.16
CA ASN A 52 -38.38 -37.46 -4.66
C ASN A 52 -38.75 -36.14 -3.96
N ARG A 53 -39.82 -35.48 -4.43
CA ARG A 53 -40.53 -34.39 -3.74
C ARG A 53 -41.75 -34.95 -3.01
N PRO A 54 -42.14 -34.34 -1.87
CA PRO A 54 -43.54 -34.22 -1.50
C PRO A 54 -44.00 -32.76 -1.42
N ASP A 55 -45.27 -32.58 -1.75
CA ASP A 55 -46.05 -31.34 -1.87
C ASP A 55 -46.49 -30.71 -0.52
N TRP A 56 -47.11 -29.52 -0.67
CA TRP A 56 -47.88 -28.66 0.28
C TRP A 56 -47.02 -27.59 1.01
N VAL A 57 -47.31 -26.27 1.01
CA VAL A 57 -48.56 -25.48 0.95
C VAL A 57 -48.35 -24.14 0.20
N SER A 58 -49.45 -23.64 -0.37
CA SER A 58 -49.67 -22.46 -1.20
C SER A 58 -49.14 -21.10 -0.70
N ALA A 59 -48.24 -20.51 -1.48
CA ALA A 59 -48.11 -19.06 -1.66
C ALA A 59 -48.17 -18.75 -3.16
N ARG A 60 -48.86 -17.67 -3.54
CA ARG A 60 -49.12 -17.28 -4.95
C ARG A 60 -47.81 -17.29 -5.76
N ARG A 61 -47.76 -18.13 -6.79
CA ARG A 61 -46.74 -18.08 -7.84
C ARG A 61 -46.93 -16.79 -8.63
N VAL A 62 -46.26 -15.72 -8.22
CA VAL A 62 -45.78 -14.72 -9.17
C VAL A 62 -44.73 -15.46 -10.02
N SER A 63 -44.93 -15.47 -11.34
CA SER A 63 -44.03 -16.13 -12.28
C SER A 63 -42.66 -15.43 -12.27
N ALA A 64 -41.78 -15.82 -11.36
CA ALA A 64 -40.41 -15.33 -11.31
C ALA A 64 -39.72 -15.64 -12.64
N ARG A 65 -39.28 -14.58 -13.35
CA ARG A 65 -38.48 -14.71 -14.57
C ARG A 65 -37.13 -15.38 -14.24
N PRO A 66 -36.57 -16.17 -15.16
CA PRO A 66 -35.21 -16.69 -15.00
C PRO A 66 -34.24 -15.52 -14.78
N ALA A 67 -33.35 -15.67 -13.80
CA ALA A 67 -32.39 -14.63 -13.42
C ALA A 67 -31.55 -14.21 -14.63
N THR A 68 -31.70 -12.96 -15.06
CA THR A 68 -30.83 -12.35 -16.07
C THR A 68 -29.46 -12.04 -15.46
N ASN A 69 -28.39 -12.35 -16.18
CA ASN A 69 -27.01 -12.16 -15.73
C ASN A 69 -26.73 -10.70 -15.34
N GLY A 70 -26.77 -10.39 -14.03
CA GLY A 70 -26.21 -9.18 -13.43
C GLY A 70 -27.00 -7.87 -13.55
N VAL A 71 -28.14 -7.84 -14.24
CA VAL A 71 -28.90 -6.59 -14.50
C VAL A 71 -30.21 -6.57 -13.71
N LEU A 72 -30.57 -5.42 -13.13
CA LEU A 72 -31.89 -5.18 -12.54
C LEU A 72 -32.87 -4.68 -13.60
N LEU A 73 -33.95 -5.44 -13.78
CA LEU A 73 -35.02 -5.08 -14.70
C LEU A 73 -36.01 -4.12 -14.03
N PRO A 74 -36.54 -3.13 -14.77
CA PRO A 74 -37.63 -2.28 -14.30
C PRO A 74 -38.92 -3.08 -14.10
N CYS A 75 -39.85 -2.53 -13.32
CA CYS A 75 -41.23 -3.01 -13.29
C CYS A 75 -41.91 -2.76 -14.64
N GLU A 76 -42.85 -3.63 -15.02
CA GLU A 76 -43.48 -3.55 -16.35
C GLU A 76 -44.46 -2.38 -16.46
N SER A 77 -45.07 -1.98 -15.35
CA SER A 77 -45.95 -0.81 -15.28
C SER A 77 -45.94 -0.14 -13.90
N VAL A 78 -46.36 1.14 -13.87
CA VAL A 78 -46.55 1.91 -12.62
C VAL A 78 -47.65 1.30 -11.75
N GLU A 79 -48.65 0.66 -12.35
CA GLU A 79 -49.76 0.01 -11.65
C GLU A 79 -49.28 -1.22 -10.85
N GLU A 80 -48.31 -1.96 -11.38
CA GLU A 80 -47.67 -3.06 -10.67
C GLU A 80 -46.84 -2.56 -9.47
N GLU A 81 -46.13 -1.44 -9.64
CA GLU A 81 -45.40 -0.75 -8.56
C GLU A 81 -46.34 -0.31 -7.43
N ASP A 82 -47.48 0.29 -7.77
CA ASP A 82 -48.48 0.70 -6.79
C ASP A 82 -49.15 -0.49 -6.09
N ARG A 83 -49.41 -1.59 -6.82
CA ARG A 83 -50.01 -2.78 -6.23
C ARG A 83 -49.06 -3.47 -5.24
N LEU A 84 -47.79 -3.62 -5.61
CA LEU A 84 -46.79 -4.25 -4.74
C LEU A 84 -46.48 -3.40 -3.51
N SER A 85 -46.55 -2.07 -3.62
CA SER A 85 -46.27 -1.16 -2.51
C SER A 85 -47.44 -0.94 -1.56
N LYS A 86 -48.69 -0.92 -2.03
CA LYS A 86 -49.87 -0.70 -1.15
C LYS A 86 -50.04 -1.79 -0.09
N ASP A 87 -49.74 -3.04 -0.46
CA ASP A 87 -49.81 -4.18 0.46
C ASP A 87 -48.52 -4.33 1.29
N ALA A 88 -47.46 -3.59 0.97
CA ALA A 88 -46.15 -3.68 1.59
C ALA A 88 -45.87 -2.46 2.48
N GLY A 89 -45.90 -2.64 3.80
CA GLY A 89 -45.36 -1.62 4.70
C GLY A 89 -43.83 -1.64 4.78
N ILE A 90 -43.24 -0.56 5.27
CA ILE A 90 -41.81 -0.49 5.66
C ILE A 90 -41.60 -0.11 7.14
N SER A 91 -40.59 -0.70 7.77
CA SER A 91 -40.07 -0.23 9.07
C SER A 91 -38.77 0.52 8.87
N ILE A 92 -38.72 1.78 9.30
CA ILE A 92 -37.52 2.61 9.21
C ILE A 92 -36.70 2.48 10.48
N PHE A 93 -35.41 2.25 10.30
CA PHE A 93 -34.42 2.10 11.36
C PHE A 93 -33.27 3.06 11.11
N VAL A 94 -33.15 4.08 11.95
CA VAL A 94 -31.99 4.98 11.98
C VAL A 94 -31.10 4.52 13.14
N PRO A 95 -29.96 3.85 12.87
CA PRO A 95 -29.19 3.14 13.88
C PRO A 95 -28.31 4.05 14.74
N GLY A 96 -28.59 5.35 14.81
CA GLY A 96 -27.80 6.27 15.62
C GLY A 96 -27.67 7.66 15.02
N VAL A 97 -27.97 8.66 15.83
CA VAL A 97 -27.79 10.09 15.53
C VAL A 97 -26.83 10.68 16.55
N GLY A 98 -25.70 11.21 16.07
CA GLY A 98 -24.60 11.68 16.93
C GLY A 98 -24.40 13.19 17.00
N SER A 99 -25.18 14.00 16.29
CA SER A 99 -25.11 15.46 16.43
C SER A 99 -26.39 16.16 15.99
N ALA A 100 -26.49 17.46 16.30
CA ALA A 100 -27.63 18.28 15.92
C ALA A 100 -27.77 18.41 14.39
N GLU A 101 -26.65 18.50 13.67
CA GLU A 101 -26.64 18.58 12.21
C GLU A 101 -27.10 17.26 11.58
N ALA A 102 -26.66 16.13 12.14
CA ALA A 102 -27.11 14.81 11.71
C ALA A 102 -28.61 14.63 11.99
N ALA A 103 -29.08 15.06 13.16
CA ALA A 103 -30.50 15.06 13.51
C ALA A 103 -31.33 15.91 12.53
N ALA A 104 -30.86 17.11 12.18
CA ALA A 104 -31.51 17.99 11.21
C ALA A 104 -31.54 17.36 9.80
N ALA A 105 -30.47 16.66 9.39
CA ALA A 105 -30.43 15.95 8.11
C ALA A 105 -31.42 14.78 8.08
N VAL A 106 -31.49 13.97 9.15
CA VAL A 106 -32.48 12.89 9.30
C VAL A 106 -33.90 13.46 9.26
N GLN A 107 -34.16 14.53 10.01
CA GLN A 107 -35.47 15.18 10.05
C GLN A 107 -35.87 15.69 8.66
N LYS A 108 -34.97 16.40 7.97
CA LYS A 108 -35.19 16.90 6.62
C LYS A 108 -35.52 15.76 5.66
N ASN A 109 -34.74 14.69 5.71
CA ASN A 109 -34.95 13.52 4.88
C ASN A 109 -36.31 12.85 5.14
N LEU A 110 -36.71 12.69 6.41
CA LEU A 110 -38.02 12.13 6.76
C LEU A 110 -39.17 12.99 6.23
N VAL A 111 -39.06 14.32 6.34
CA VAL A 111 -40.09 15.24 5.85
C VAL A 111 -40.15 15.24 4.32
N GLU A 112 -39.01 15.40 3.65
CA GLU A 112 -38.96 15.55 2.19
C GLU A 112 -39.25 14.23 1.45
N PHE A 113 -38.75 13.10 1.96
CA PHE A 113 -38.87 11.81 1.27
C PHE A 113 -40.03 10.97 1.77
N MET A 114 -40.16 10.78 3.09
CA MET A 114 -41.18 9.86 3.63
C MET A 114 -42.58 10.44 3.64
N ARG A 115 -42.70 11.77 3.69
CA ARG A 115 -43.99 12.46 3.51
C ARG A 115 -44.20 13.02 2.10
N GLY A 116 -43.18 12.94 1.26
CA GLY A 116 -43.22 13.42 -0.12
C GLY A 116 -43.59 12.34 -1.14
N PRO A 117 -43.44 12.64 -2.44
CA PRO A 117 -43.80 11.74 -3.54
C PRO A 117 -43.02 10.42 -3.53
N GLY A 118 -41.84 10.38 -2.91
CA GLY A 118 -40.97 9.19 -2.89
C GLY A 118 -41.53 8.01 -2.09
N ALA A 119 -42.48 8.25 -1.17
CA ALA A 119 -43.10 7.22 -0.33
C ALA A 119 -44.61 7.44 -0.12
N GLU A 120 -45.25 8.28 -0.94
CA GLU A 120 -46.67 8.64 -0.78
C GLU A 120 -47.58 7.41 -0.77
N GLY A 121 -48.35 7.21 0.30
CA GLY A 121 -49.28 6.08 0.44
C GLY A 121 -48.63 4.76 0.86
N LEU A 122 -47.34 4.72 1.17
CA LEU A 122 -46.66 3.56 1.73
C LEU A 122 -46.85 3.52 3.26
N PRO A 123 -47.42 2.46 3.86
CA PRO A 123 -47.55 2.39 5.32
C PRO A 123 -46.17 2.24 5.98
N TRP A 124 -45.79 3.14 6.89
CA TRP A 124 -44.49 3.07 7.55
C TRP A 124 -44.53 3.34 9.06
N ASP A 125 -43.54 2.78 9.76
CA ASP A 125 -43.21 3.11 11.16
C ASP A 125 -41.71 3.35 11.24
N CYS A 126 -41.25 3.92 12.34
CA CYS A 126 -39.89 4.43 12.40
C CYS A 126 -39.37 4.44 13.83
N LYS A 127 -38.12 3.99 14.00
CA LYS A 127 -37.36 4.14 15.24
C LYS A 127 -36.03 4.82 14.95
N ILE A 128 -35.70 5.83 15.75
CA ILE A 128 -34.46 6.60 15.64
C ILE A 128 -33.66 6.41 16.92
N TYR A 129 -32.49 5.78 16.80
CA TYR A 129 -31.59 5.63 17.91
C TYR A 129 -30.71 6.87 18.05
N VAL A 130 -30.46 7.29 19.29
CA VAL A 130 -29.63 8.46 19.61
C VAL A 130 -28.55 8.03 20.61
N TYR A 131 -27.28 8.27 20.25
CA TYR A 131 -26.14 7.85 21.07
C TYR A 131 -26.06 8.60 22.40
N GLU A 132 -26.40 9.90 22.34
CA GLU A 132 -26.27 10.84 23.44
C GLU A 132 -27.54 10.91 24.29
N ASN A 133 -27.41 11.35 25.54
CA ASN A 133 -28.56 11.56 26.42
C ASN A 133 -29.34 12.87 26.08
N ASP A 134 -30.49 13.10 26.73
CA ASP A 134 -31.35 14.28 26.51
C ASP A 134 -30.65 15.62 26.75
N ILE A 135 -29.62 15.63 27.60
CA ILE A 135 -28.90 16.83 27.98
C ILE A 135 -27.84 17.17 26.92
N GLU A 136 -27.13 16.16 26.43
CA GLU A 136 -26.05 16.30 25.44
C GLU A 136 -26.59 16.58 24.04
N LEU A 137 -27.69 15.92 23.66
CA LEU A 137 -28.35 16.13 22.37
C LEU A 137 -29.88 16.24 22.57
N PRO A 138 -30.37 17.44 22.93
CA PRO A 138 -31.80 17.69 23.03
C PRO A 138 -32.43 17.70 21.64
N LEU A 139 -33.37 16.79 21.40
CA LEU A 139 -34.10 16.69 20.13
C LEU A 139 -35.55 17.14 20.32
N ASN A 140 -36.08 17.88 19.34
CA ASN A 140 -37.49 18.20 19.29
C ASN A 140 -38.27 17.01 18.67
N GLU A 141 -38.79 16.12 19.51
CA GLU A 141 -39.45 14.88 19.07
C GLU A 141 -40.61 15.10 18.08
N SER A 142 -41.34 16.23 18.22
CA SER A 142 -42.43 16.60 17.31
C SER A 142 -41.97 16.75 15.86
N GLY A 143 -40.70 17.11 15.64
CA GLY A 143 -40.08 17.20 14.33
C GLY A 143 -39.89 15.86 13.64
N PHE A 144 -39.80 14.78 14.41
CA PHE A 144 -39.53 13.42 13.93
C PHE A 144 -40.79 12.54 13.87
N ALA A 145 -41.93 12.99 14.40
CA ALA A 145 -43.18 12.23 14.39
C ALA A 145 -43.53 11.70 12.97
N PRO A 146 -44.04 10.47 12.81
CA PRO A 146 -44.38 9.48 13.83
C PRO A 146 -43.21 8.58 14.30
N CYS A 147 -41.95 8.95 14.08
CA CYS A 147 -40.82 8.16 14.58
C CYS A 147 -40.74 8.15 16.11
N GLU A 148 -40.48 6.98 16.69
CA GLU A 148 -40.10 6.81 18.09
C GLU A 148 -38.61 7.10 18.25
N ILE A 149 -38.25 8.00 19.16
CA ILE A 149 -36.85 8.28 19.50
C ILE A 149 -36.44 7.39 20.67
N VAL A 150 -35.39 6.59 20.46
CA VAL A 150 -34.87 5.63 21.43
C VAL A 150 -33.45 6.05 21.82
N ARG A 151 -33.24 6.42 23.07
CA ARG A 151 -31.89 6.73 23.57
C ARG A 151 -31.21 5.46 24.01
N HIS A 152 -30.09 5.15 23.36
CA HIS A 152 -29.30 3.96 23.64
C HIS A 152 -27.83 4.28 23.37
N GLN A 153 -26.97 4.05 24.36
CA GLN A 153 -25.54 4.28 24.22
C GLN A 153 -24.89 3.10 23.48
N GLY A 154 -23.87 3.39 22.68
CA GLY A 154 -23.11 2.37 21.94
C GLY A 154 -22.70 2.87 20.56
N ALA A 155 -22.31 1.93 19.70
CA ALA A 155 -22.09 2.18 18.29
C ALA A 155 -23.31 1.76 17.46
N TRP A 156 -23.33 2.13 16.18
CA TRP A 156 -24.50 1.89 15.34
C TRP A 156 -24.85 0.41 15.19
N MET A 157 -23.88 -0.52 15.21
CA MET A 157 -24.19 -1.97 15.20
C MET A 157 -24.76 -2.49 16.52
N ASP A 158 -24.55 -1.81 17.65
CA ASP A 158 -25.24 -2.16 18.88
C ASP A 158 -26.75 -1.89 18.76
N HIS A 159 -27.12 -0.85 18.02
CA HIS A 159 -28.52 -0.55 17.72
C HIS A 159 -29.17 -1.57 16.79
N TRP A 160 -28.39 -2.26 15.95
CA TRP A 160 -28.91 -3.38 15.17
C TRP A 160 -29.35 -4.53 16.09
N ARG A 161 -28.62 -4.80 17.17
CA ARG A 161 -28.97 -5.88 18.12
C ARG A 161 -30.27 -5.61 18.85
N VAL A 162 -30.48 -4.37 19.30
CA VAL A 162 -31.66 -4.00 20.10
C VAL A 162 -32.86 -3.57 19.26
N PHE A 163 -32.72 -3.45 17.93
CA PHE A 163 -33.83 -3.07 17.07
C PHE A 163 -34.81 -4.23 16.87
N VAL A 164 -36.05 -4.01 17.29
CA VAL A 164 -37.17 -4.93 17.06
C VAL A 164 -38.01 -4.37 15.90
N PRO A 165 -37.95 -4.97 14.69
CA PRO A 165 -38.76 -4.54 13.56
C PRO A 165 -40.25 -4.81 13.85
N SER A 166 -41.15 -3.98 13.30
CA SER A 166 -42.60 -4.23 13.37
C SER A 166 -43.00 -5.40 12.46
N ASP A 167 -44.29 -5.62 12.14
CA ASP A 167 -44.77 -6.69 11.25
C ASP A 167 -44.70 -6.40 9.74
N LYS A 168 -43.99 -5.34 9.36
CA LYS A 168 -43.80 -4.96 7.95
C LYS A 168 -42.77 -5.81 7.19
N PRO A 169 -43.02 -6.16 5.92
CA PRO A 169 -42.17 -7.09 5.16
C PRO A 169 -40.78 -6.55 4.83
N TYR A 170 -40.61 -5.23 4.83
CA TYR A 170 -39.35 -4.56 4.48
C TYR A 170 -38.85 -3.67 5.61
N ILE A 171 -37.53 -3.62 5.76
CA ILE A 171 -36.85 -2.80 6.75
C ILE A 171 -35.89 -1.86 6.02
N VAL A 172 -36.01 -0.56 6.27
CA VAL A 172 -35.14 0.47 5.72
C VAL A 172 -34.15 0.88 6.79
N GLN A 173 -32.88 0.50 6.62
CA GLN A 173 -31.80 1.06 7.43
C GLN A 173 -31.35 2.38 6.80
N TRP A 174 -31.16 3.40 7.63
CA TRP A 174 -30.81 4.76 7.18
C TRP A 174 -29.77 5.41 8.09
N LEU A 175 -28.53 5.60 7.62
CA LEU A 175 -27.49 6.31 8.37
C LEU A 175 -27.69 7.84 8.39
N ASP A 176 -27.42 8.43 9.55
CA ASP A 176 -27.60 9.86 9.86
C ASP A 176 -26.76 10.83 9.00
N SER A 177 -25.70 10.32 8.36
CA SER A 177 -24.78 11.07 7.49
C SER A 177 -25.16 11.06 6.00
N ILE A 178 -26.32 10.49 5.65
CA ILE A 178 -26.77 10.37 4.26
C ILE A 178 -27.77 11.45 3.89
N GLN A 179 -27.56 12.03 2.72
CA GLN A 179 -28.52 12.85 2.00
C GLN A 179 -29.02 12.04 0.79
N MET A 180 -30.33 11.87 0.72
CA MET A 180 -30.96 11.23 -0.43
C MET A 180 -31.12 12.24 -1.56
N ASP A 181 -30.86 11.83 -2.80
CA ASP A 181 -31.14 12.69 -3.94
C ASP A 181 -32.65 12.62 -4.29
N PRO A 182 -33.26 13.70 -4.84
CA PRO A 182 -34.70 13.76 -5.11
C PRO A 182 -35.25 12.69 -6.07
N ASN A 183 -34.37 11.98 -6.79
CA ASN A 183 -34.75 10.91 -7.72
C ASN A 183 -34.98 9.55 -7.03
N VAL A 184 -34.71 9.41 -5.73
CA VAL A 184 -34.95 8.15 -5.02
C VAL A 184 -36.44 7.96 -4.77
N ASN A 185 -36.96 6.78 -5.12
CA ASN A 185 -38.36 6.38 -4.93
C ASN A 185 -38.41 4.99 -4.27
N MET A 186 -38.96 4.95 -3.04
CA MET A 186 -38.98 3.74 -2.21
C MET A 186 -39.92 2.67 -2.76
N LYS A 187 -41.08 3.06 -3.31
CA LYS A 187 -42.02 2.11 -3.95
C LYS A 187 -41.34 1.39 -5.10
N ARG A 188 -40.67 2.15 -5.97
CA ARG A 188 -39.92 1.59 -7.09
C ARG A 188 -38.78 0.69 -6.64
N MET A 189 -38.07 1.03 -5.57
CA MET A 189 -37.05 0.15 -5.01
C MET A 189 -37.65 -1.17 -4.50
N ILE A 190 -38.75 -1.12 -3.74
CA ILE A 190 -39.47 -2.31 -3.25
C ILE A 190 -39.96 -3.18 -4.41
N ALA A 191 -40.60 -2.58 -5.41
CA ALA A 191 -41.09 -3.29 -6.58
C ALA A 191 -39.94 -3.91 -7.39
N THR A 192 -38.82 -3.19 -7.55
CA THR A 192 -37.59 -3.72 -8.17
C THR A 192 -37.04 -4.90 -7.38
N MET A 193 -37.01 -4.79 -6.06
CA MET A 193 -36.53 -5.83 -5.15
C MET A 193 -37.37 -7.11 -5.27
N ALA A 194 -38.69 -6.98 -5.26
CA ALA A 194 -39.63 -8.09 -5.45
C ALA A 194 -39.47 -8.75 -6.83
N ASN A 195 -39.43 -7.94 -7.91
CA ASN A 195 -39.35 -8.44 -9.28
C ASN A 195 -38.03 -9.15 -9.60
N ASN A 196 -36.95 -8.78 -8.92
CA ASN A 196 -35.61 -9.34 -9.14
C ASN A 196 -35.22 -10.39 -8.08
N ASN A 197 -36.11 -10.73 -7.13
CA ASN A 197 -35.85 -11.62 -5.98
C ASN A 197 -34.60 -11.21 -5.19
N LEU A 198 -34.51 -9.92 -4.84
CA LEU A 198 -33.42 -9.37 -4.03
C LEU A 198 -33.77 -9.42 -2.55
N GLN A 199 -32.76 -9.67 -1.71
CA GLN A 199 -32.86 -9.61 -0.25
C GLN A 199 -32.42 -8.25 0.29
N LEU A 200 -31.58 -7.52 -0.47
CA LEU A 200 -31.14 -6.18 -0.14
C LEU A 200 -31.08 -5.31 -1.40
N ILE A 201 -31.51 -4.06 -1.31
CA ILE A 201 -31.35 -3.07 -2.38
C ILE A 201 -30.93 -1.70 -1.83
N SER A 202 -30.04 -1.00 -2.55
CA SER A 202 -29.57 0.35 -2.21
C SER A 202 -29.53 1.26 -3.45
N PRO A 203 -29.72 2.59 -3.32
CA PRO A 203 -29.34 3.52 -4.38
C PRO A 203 -27.81 3.57 -4.55
N ALA A 204 -27.35 4.02 -5.71
CA ALA A 204 -25.93 4.20 -5.99
C ALA A 204 -25.39 5.49 -5.38
N TYR A 205 -24.07 5.66 -5.30
CA TYR A 205 -23.49 6.93 -4.87
C TYR A 205 -23.32 7.91 -6.03
N ASN A 206 -23.78 9.15 -5.83
CA ASN A 206 -23.44 10.29 -6.70
C ASN A 206 -22.14 10.94 -6.24
N SER A 207 -22.01 11.15 -4.93
CA SER A 207 -20.78 11.69 -4.35
C SER A 207 -20.48 11.07 -2.99
N SER A 208 -19.21 10.73 -2.79
CA SER A 208 -18.67 10.38 -1.48
C SER A 208 -17.29 10.99 -1.35
N TYR A 209 -16.98 11.50 -0.15
CA TYR A 209 -15.63 11.93 0.18
C TYR A 209 -14.67 10.73 0.39
N TRP A 210 -15.23 9.54 0.63
CA TRP A 210 -14.48 8.29 0.67
C TRP A 210 -14.44 7.67 -0.72
N LYS A 211 -13.26 7.65 -1.34
CA LYS A 211 -13.05 7.02 -2.66
C LYS A 211 -13.31 5.51 -2.69
N LEU A 212 -13.28 4.88 -1.51
CA LEU A 212 -13.52 3.45 -1.32
C LEU A 212 -15.01 3.12 -1.16
N MET A 213 -15.88 4.12 -0.98
CA MET A 213 -17.32 3.86 -0.92
C MET A 213 -17.79 3.42 -2.29
N HIS A 214 -18.24 2.18 -2.35
CA HIS A 214 -18.70 1.57 -3.55
C HIS A 214 -20.17 1.15 -3.41
N PRO A 215 -20.91 1.15 -4.53
CA PRO A 215 -20.47 1.54 -5.85
C PRO A 215 -21.20 2.78 -6.40
N ALA A 216 -20.43 3.59 -7.12
CA ALA A 216 -20.92 4.75 -7.84
C ALA A 216 -21.94 4.33 -8.92
N ALA A 217 -22.78 5.29 -9.31
CA ALA A 217 -23.71 5.10 -10.41
C ALA A 217 -22.93 4.76 -11.70
N LEU A 218 -23.26 3.63 -12.33
CA LEU A 218 -22.66 3.26 -13.61
C LEU A 218 -23.43 3.88 -14.78
N PRO A 219 -22.75 4.18 -15.91
CA PRO A 219 -23.43 4.55 -17.15
C PRO A 219 -24.42 3.45 -17.55
N ARG A 220 -25.65 3.86 -17.87
CA ARG A 220 -26.73 2.93 -18.22
C ARG A 220 -26.37 2.15 -19.47
N LYS A 221 -26.49 0.82 -19.41
CA LYS A 221 -26.57 -0.06 -20.59
C LYS A 221 -28.01 -0.54 -20.73
N ASP A 222 -28.57 -0.48 -21.93
CA ASP A 222 -29.73 -1.28 -22.36
C ASP A 222 -30.89 -1.36 -21.36
N ASN A 223 -31.61 -0.26 -21.11
CA ASN A 223 -32.79 -0.18 -20.22
C ASN A 223 -32.59 -0.67 -18.78
N ALA A 224 -31.38 -1.03 -18.36
CA ALA A 224 -31.06 -1.40 -16.99
C ALA A 224 -31.30 -0.22 -16.06
N ILE A 225 -32.02 -0.47 -14.96
CA ILE A 225 -32.19 0.53 -13.90
C ILE A 225 -31.16 0.35 -12.78
N GLY A 226 -30.38 -0.72 -12.83
CA GLY A 226 -29.42 -1.09 -11.82
C GLY A 226 -28.72 -2.43 -12.11
N ARG A 227 -27.99 -2.94 -11.11
CA ARG A 227 -27.24 -4.20 -11.19
C ARG A 227 -27.40 -5.06 -9.94
N VAL A 228 -27.21 -6.37 -10.14
CA VAL A 228 -26.94 -7.29 -9.03
C VAL A 228 -25.45 -7.20 -8.72
N THR A 229 -25.11 -7.17 -7.44
CA THR A 229 -23.74 -7.06 -6.95
C THR A 229 -23.52 -8.10 -5.85
N ASP A 230 -22.28 -8.27 -5.41
CA ASP A 230 -21.90 -9.09 -4.27
C ASP A 230 -21.58 -8.25 -3.02
N PHE A 231 -21.66 -6.93 -3.16
CA PHE A 231 -21.34 -5.96 -2.11
C PHE A 231 -22.24 -4.73 -2.19
N VAL A 232 -22.81 -4.34 -1.05
CA VAL A 232 -23.51 -3.07 -0.85
C VAL A 232 -23.17 -2.53 0.53
N GLU A 233 -22.68 -1.30 0.59
CA GLU A 233 -22.44 -0.63 1.86
C GLU A 233 -23.76 -0.17 2.51
N PHE A 234 -23.95 -0.47 3.79
CA PHE A 234 -25.19 -0.20 4.52
C PHE A 234 -25.35 1.28 4.88
N GLN A 235 -25.76 2.09 3.91
CA GLN A 235 -26.07 3.51 4.11
C GLN A 235 -27.58 3.74 4.20
N VAL A 236 -28.26 3.76 3.05
CA VAL A 236 -29.71 3.70 2.95
C VAL A 236 -30.06 2.44 2.17
N SER A 237 -30.37 1.38 2.90
CA SER A 237 -30.58 0.05 2.32
C SER A 237 -31.93 -0.51 2.75
N ILE A 238 -32.65 -1.11 1.80
CA ILE A 238 -33.90 -1.82 2.06
C ILE A 238 -33.61 -3.31 2.12
N PHE A 239 -33.94 -3.93 3.24
CA PHE A 239 -33.81 -5.35 3.51
C PHE A 239 -35.18 -6.02 3.46
N THR A 240 -35.22 -7.30 3.06
CA THR A 240 -36.36 -8.14 3.48
C THR A 240 -36.27 -8.35 4.99
N ARG A 241 -37.42 -8.52 5.64
CA ARG A 241 -37.46 -8.90 7.06
C ARG A 241 -36.54 -10.09 7.38
N ASP A 242 -36.61 -11.14 6.58
CA ASP A 242 -35.85 -12.38 6.85
C ASP A 242 -34.35 -12.17 6.70
N SER A 243 -33.91 -11.44 5.67
CA SER A 243 -32.50 -11.11 5.51
C SER A 243 -31.98 -10.17 6.60
N PHE A 244 -32.79 -9.22 7.06
CA PHE A 244 -32.44 -8.36 8.19
C PHE A 244 -32.25 -9.18 9.48
N ARG A 245 -33.16 -10.11 9.77
CA ARG A 245 -33.05 -11.01 10.93
C ARG A 245 -31.82 -11.91 10.87
N CYS A 246 -31.49 -12.44 9.69
CA CYS A 246 -30.25 -13.18 9.50
C CYS A 246 -29.01 -12.32 9.80
N LEU A 247 -28.99 -11.08 9.30
CA LEU A 247 -27.89 -10.16 9.59
C LEU A 247 -27.81 -9.82 11.09
N GLN A 248 -28.96 -9.59 11.73
CA GLN A 248 -29.05 -9.35 13.17
C GLN A 248 -28.46 -10.52 13.97
N SER A 249 -28.79 -11.78 13.63
CA SER A 249 -28.19 -12.95 14.30
C SER A 249 -26.68 -13.05 14.09
N VAL A 250 -26.18 -12.69 12.90
CA VAL A 250 -24.73 -12.63 12.66
C VAL A 250 -24.07 -11.60 13.59
N ILE A 251 -24.67 -10.41 13.73
CA ILE A 251 -24.14 -9.33 14.58
C ILE A 251 -24.19 -9.71 16.07
N GLU A 252 -25.22 -10.43 16.51
CA GLU A 252 -25.36 -10.95 17.89
C GLU A 252 -24.31 -12.01 18.23
N GLU A 253 -24.01 -12.91 17.30
CA GLU A 253 -22.96 -13.92 17.47
C GLU A 253 -21.54 -13.34 17.47
N THR A 254 -21.40 -12.08 17.04
CA THR A 254 -20.12 -11.36 16.94
C THR A 254 -20.12 -10.12 17.83
N PRO A 255 -20.05 -10.28 19.16
CA PRO A 255 -20.16 -9.16 20.08
C PRO A 255 -19.10 -8.07 19.81
N THR A 256 -17.91 -8.44 19.34
CA THR A 256 -16.80 -7.52 19.03
C THR A 256 -17.02 -6.62 17.82
N ILE A 257 -18.06 -6.88 17.02
CA ILE A 257 -18.39 -6.09 15.82
C ILE A 257 -19.36 -4.97 16.20
N HIS A 258 -18.84 -3.80 16.56
CA HIS A 258 -19.64 -2.64 16.97
C HIS A 258 -19.62 -1.51 15.92
N LEU A 259 -18.53 -1.39 15.16
CA LEU A 259 -18.34 -0.39 14.11
C LEU A 259 -18.83 -0.86 12.74
N GLY A 260 -19.10 -2.16 12.59
CA GLY A 260 -19.80 -2.76 11.46
C GLY A 260 -18.97 -2.93 10.19
N TRP A 261 -17.66 -2.68 10.25
CA TRP A 261 -16.78 -2.84 9.10
C TRP A 261 -16.58 -4.32 8.76
N GLY A 262 -16.63 -4.65 7.46
CA GLY A 262 -16.51 -6.03 6.99
C GLY A 262 -17.84 -6.79 6.94
N VAL A 263 -18.89 -6.30 7.62
CA VAL A 263 -20.17 -6.98 7.72
C VAL A 263 -20.92 -7.00 6.38
N ASP A 264 -20.82 -5.90 5.63
CA ASP A 264 -21.30 -5.73 4.27
C ASP A 264 -20.67 -6.71 3.27
N PHE A 265 -19.40 -7.10 3.46
CA PHE A 265 -18.73 -8.11 2.64
C PHE A 265 -19.21 -9.54 2.92
N ILE A 266 -19.49 -9.86 4.19
CA ILE A 266 -19.86 -11.23 4.59
C ILE A 266 -21.37 -11.47 4.45
N PHE A 267 -22.21 -10.44 4.58
CA PHE A 267 -23.67 -10.57 4.61
C PHE A 267 -24.26 -11.31 3.40
N PRO A 268 -23.93 -10.97 2.14
CA PRO A 268 -24.49 -11.66 0.97
C PRO A 268 -24.19 -13.15 0.94
N LYS A 269 -23.03 -13.54 1.47
CA LYS A 269 -22.56 -14.93 1.52
C LYS A 269 -23.19 -15.68 2.69
N LEU A 270 -23.12 -15.12 3.89
CA LEU A 270 -23.64 -15.74 5.12
C LEU A 270 -25.15 -15.91 5.08
N CYS A 271 -25.87 -14.89 4.62
CA CYS A 271 -27.33 -14.92 4.56
C CYS A 271 -27.88 -15.42 3.23
N GLY A 272 -27.03 -15.86 2.29
CA GLY A 272 -27.45 -16.24 0.94
C GLY A 272 -28.21 -15.13 0.21
N ALA A 273 -27.93 -13.87 0.54
CA ALA A 273 -28.68 -12.72 0.09
C ALA A 273 -28.20 -12.27 -1.30
N ARG A 274 -29.13 -12.16 -2.25
CA ARG A 274 -28.91 -11.42 -3.49
C ARG A 274 -29.08 -9.94 -3.21
N VAL A 275 -28.02 -9.19 -3.48
CA VAL A 275 -27.97 -7.76 -3.23
C VAL A 275 -27.95 -6.99 -4.54
N GLY A 276 -28.64 -5.86 -4.59
CA GLY A 276 -28.80 -5.08 -5.81
C GLY A 276 -28.63 -3.58 -5.57
N ILE A 277 -28.30 -2.88 -6.65
CA ILE A 277 -28.08 -1.43 -6.65
C ILE A 277 -28.85 -0.79 -7.76
N VAL A 278 -29.61 0.25 -7.44
CA VAL A 278 -30.41 1.02 -8.39
C VAL A 278 -29.61 2.21 -8.89
N ASP A 279 -28.89 2.04 -10.00
CA ASP A 279 -28.02 3.07 -10.60
C ASP A 279 -28.73 4.35 -11.03
N VAL A 280 -30.06 4.29 -11.26
CA VAL A 280 -30.85 5.46 -11.64
C VAL A 280 -31.26 6.33 -10.45
N MET A 281 -31.00 5.86 -9.23
CA MET A 281 -31.28 6.53 -7.96
C MET A 281 -29.97 6.75 -7.23
N THR A 282 -29.81 7.91 -6.61
CA THR A 282 -28.54 8.25 -6.01
C THR A 282 -28.67 8.78 -4.59
N GLN A 283 -27.59 8.60 -3.84
CA GLN A 283 -27.40 9.16 -2.52
C GLN A 283 -26.03 9.82 -2.42
N SER A 284 -25.90 10.73 -1.47
CA SER A 284 -24.64 11.42 -1.18
C SER A 284 -24.34 11.36 0.31
N LYS A 285 -23.07 11.17 0.67
CA LYS A 285 -22.62 11.25 2.06
C LYS A 285 -22.00 12.62 2.30
N TRP A 286 -22.70 13.45 3.06
CA TRP A 286 -22.37 14.88 3.18
C TRP A 286 -21.40 15.19 4.33
N ARG A 287 -21.40 14.38 5.41
CA ARG A 287 -20.59 14.64 6.60
C ARG A 287 -19.20 14.01 6.49
N LYS A 288 -18.14 14.81 6.68
CA LYS A 288 -16.73 14.36 6.62
C LYS A 288 -16.15 13.92 7.97
N GLU A 289 -16.77 14.33 9.06
CA GLU A 289 -16.22 14.12 10.40
C GLU A 289 -16.17 12.64 10.75
N LYS A 290 -15.01 12.20 11.23
CA LYS A 290 -14.83 10.85 11.75
C LYS A 290 -15.44 10.81 13.15
N LEU A 291 -16.59 10.17 13.29
CA LEU A 291 -17.22 9.91 14.59
C LEU A 291 -16.56 8.73 15.33
N TYR A 292 -15.66 7.99 14.67
CA TYR A 292 -14.95 6.85 15.25
C TYR A 292 -13.50 6.76 14.76
N ASP A 293 -12.66 6.01 15.48
CA ASP A 293 -11.29 5.72 15.09
C ASP A 293 -11.27 4.71 13.92
N GLY A 294 -10.84 5.17 12.74
CA GLY A 294 -10.72 4.32 11.55
C GLY A 294 -9.74 3.15 11.73
N LYS A 295 -8.77 3.26 12.65
CA LYS A 295 -7.86 2.14 12.95
C LYS A 295 -8.57 1.04 13.71
N GLU A 296 -9.43 1.41 14.65
CA GLU A 296 -10.27 0.47 15.38
C GLU A 296 -11.25 -0.24 14.44
N ALA A 297 -11.92 0.53 13.58
CA ALA A 297 -12.79 -0.03 12.55
C ALA A 297 -12.05 -1.00 11.59
N GLY A 298 -10.82 -0.66 11.20
CA GLY A 298 -9.97 -1.53 10.39
C GLY A 298 -9.56 -2.81 11.11
N ARG A 299 -9.27 -2.75 12.42
CA ARG A 299 -9.00 -3.95 13.24
C ARG A 299 -10.24 -4.83 13.33
N GLU A 300 -11.41 -4.23 13.56
CA GLU A 300 -12.68 -4.93 13.60
C GLU A 300 -12.97 -5.63 12.26
N MET A 301 -12.75 -4.94 11.13
CA MET A 301 -12.89 -5.55 9.79
C MET A 301 -12.04 -6.81 9.63
N VAL A 302 -10.77 -6.75 10.02
CA VAL A 302 -9.86 -7.90 9.95
C VAL A 302 -10.34 -9.02 10.86
N GLU A 303 -10.80 -8.70 12.06
CA GLU A 303 -11.35 -9.69 13.00
C GLU A 303 -12.61 -10.35 12.45
N THR A 304 -13.53 -9.56 11.89
CA THR A 304 -14.75 -10.01 11.19
C THR A 304 -14.40 -10.99 10.08
N LEU A 305 -13.53 -10.58 9.15
CA LEU A 305 -13.11 -11.42 8.02
C LEU A 305 -12.32 -12.66 8.46
N ARG A 306 -11.63 -12.60 9.60
CA ARG A 306 -10.95 -13.76 10.18
C ARG A 306 -11.93 -14.76 10.79
N LYS A 307 -13.02 -14.28 11.40
CA LYS A 307 -14.03 -15.11 12.04
C LYS A 307 -14.87 -15.89 11.03
N PHE A 308 -15.09 -15.32 9.85
CA PHE A 308 -15.81 -15.96 8.75
C PHE A 308 -14.80 -16.36 7.65
N PRO A 309 -14.21 -17.56 7.74
CA PRO A 309 -13.14 -17.97 6.83
C PRO A 309 -13.57 -17.86 5.36
N LEU A 310 -12.60 -17.55 4.50
CA LEU A 310 -12.80 -17.34 3.05
C LEU A 310 -13.53 -18.48 2.34
N GLU A 311 -13.52 -19.70 2.90
CA GLU A 311 -14.30 -20.84 2.40
C GLU A 311 -15.81 -20.61 2.45
N VAL A 312 -16.29 -19.90 3.48
CA VAL A 312 -17.68 -19.47 3.59
C VAL A 312 -17.98 -18.35 2.57
N LEU A 313 -16.98 -17.52 2.26
CA LEU A 313 -17.12 -16.39 1.34
C LEU A 313 -16.96 -16.76 -0.13
N SER A 314 -16.24 -17.84 -0.45
CA SER A 314 -15.94 -18.31 -1.81
C SER A 314 -17.08 -19.08 -2.48
N GLY A 315 -18.23 -19.24 -1.81
CA GLY A 315 -19.46 -19.71 -2.44
C GLY A 315 -19.56 -21.23 -2.61
N GLY A 316 -18.85 -22.02 -1.80
CA GLY A 316 -19.08 -23.46 -1.68
C GLY A 316 -20.46 -23.74 -1.06
N HIS A 317 -21.50 -23.78 -1.89
CA HIS A 317 -22.86 -24.08 -1.46
C HIS A 317 -22.90 -25.54 -0.93
N LYS A 318 -22.84 -25.72 0.39
CA LYS A 318 -23.26 -26.97 1.04
C LYS A 318 -24.77 -26.91 1.25
N PRO A 319 -25.59 -27.70 0.53
CA PRO A 319 -27.00 -27.79 0.85
C PRO A 319 -27.13 -28.65 2.11
N GLY A 320 -27.46 -28.03 3.24
CA GLY A 320 -27.88 -28.78 4.43
C GLY A 320 -27.42 -28.25 5.77
N HIS A 321 -27.84 -27.04 6.13
CA HIS A 321 -28.25 -26.80 7.52
C HIS A 321 -29.68 -26.27 7.48
N ARG A 322 -30.62 -27.19 7.67
CA ARG A 322 -32.02 -26.89 7.96
C ARG A 322 -32.03 -26.31 9.37
N HIS A 323 -32.25 -25.00 9.50
CA HIS A 323 -32.69 -24.43 10.78
C HIS A 323 -34.09 -24.96 11.03
N ASP A 324 -34.22 -25.93 11.95
CA ASP A 324 -35.52 -26.31 12.46
C ASP A 324 -36.12 -25.09 13.15
N SER A 325 -37.23 -24.60 12.60
CA SER A 325 -38.04 -23.56 13.17
C SER A 325 -38.59 -24.05 14.52
N HIS A 326 -37.93 -23.69 15.62
CA HIS A 326 -38.55 -23.76 16.92
C HIS A 326 -39.71 -22.77 16.94
N SER A 327 -40.92 -23.30 16.98
CA SER A 327 -42.14 -22.55 17.26
C SER A 327 -42.03 -21.92 18.64
N TRP A 328 -41.89 -20.60 18.69
CA TRP A 328 -42.02 -19.84 19.92
C TRP A 328 -43.52 -19.74 20.27
N SER A 329 -43.98 -20.59 21.18
CA SER A 329 -45.27 -20.41 21.85
C SER A 329 -45.13 -19.31 22.88
N PHE A 330 -45.83 -18.19 22.67
CA PHE A 330 -45.98 -17.14 23.67
C PHE A 330 -46.68 -17.71 24.91
N HIS A 331 -46.02 -17.59 26.07
CA HIS A 331 -46.66 -17.79 27.36
C HIS A 331 -47.52 -16.56 27.66
N GLU A 332 -48.85 -16.72 27.55
CA GLU A 332 -49.80 -15.87 28.27
C GLU A 332 -49.55 -16.02 29.78
N GLN A 333 -49.46 -14.90 30.48
CA GLN A 333 -49.72 -14.84 31.92
C GLN A 333 -50.66 -13.68 32.25
N PRO A 334 -51.49 -13.84 33.30
CA PRO A 334 -52.83 -13.30 33.33
C PRO A 334 -53.01 -12.11 34.28
N GLU A 335 -54.10 -11.38 34.04
CA GLU A 335 -54.71 -10.43 34.97
C GLU A 335 -55.18 -11.11 36.27
N ALA A 336 -54.92 -10.45 37.41
CA ALA A 336 -55.80 -10.35 38.59
C ALA A 336 -55.12 -9.39 39.60
N ALA A 337 -55.66 -8.20 39.84
CA ALA A 337 -56.77 -7.87 40.75
C ALA A 337 -56.41 -7.95 42.26
N ALA A 338 -56.72 -6.85 42.94
CA ALA A 338 -56.37 -6.46 44.30
C ALA A 338 -57.00 -7.30 45.43
N THR A 339 -56.38 -7.31 46.63
CA THR A 339 -56.96 -6.78 47.90
C THR A 339 -56.06 -7.01 49.14
N THR A 340 -55.82 -5.90 49.86
CA THR A 340 -55.77 -5.64 51.33
C THR A 340 -55.25 -6.63 52.40
N GLU A 341 -54.38 -6.05 53.25
CA GLU A 341 -54.42 -5.94 54.73
C GLU A 341 -53.40 -6.68 55.65
N ALA A 342 -52.74 -5.82 56.46
CA ALA A 342 -52.37 -5.92 57.88
C ALA A 342 -51.07 -6.64 58.34
N ALA A 343 -50.12 -5.78 58.78
CA ALA A 343 -49.35 -5.78 60.06
C ALA A 343 -48.71 -7.12 60.54
N THR A 344 -47.48 -7.20 61.04
CA THR A 344 -46.87 -6.40 62.13
C THR A 344 -45.37 -6.78 62.29
N THR A 345 -44.64 -5.84 62.90
CA THR A 345 -43.21 -5.71 63.26
C THR A 345 -42.49 -6.83 64.06
N GLY A 346 -41.17 -6.89 63.88
CA GLY A 346 -40.17 -7.34 64.88
C GLY A 346 -38.83 -7.75 64.20
N ALA A 347 -37.80 -6.91 64.10
CA ALA A 347 -36.83 -6.43 65.12
C ALA A 347 -35.45 -7.14 65.01
N ALA A 348 -34.40 -6.34 65.27
CA ALA A 348 -32.97 -6.63 65.43
C ALA A 348 -32.15 -6.82 64.13
N ALA A 349 -31.29 -5.89 63.66
CA ALA A 349 -30.18 -5.13 64.26
C ALA A 349 -28.81 -5.84 64.20
N THR A 350 -27.83 -5.07 63.69
CA THR A 350 -26.42 -5.01 64.11
C THR A 350 -25.37 -5.82 63.31
N THR A 351 -24.76 -5.11 62.35
CA THR A 351 -23.34 -4.67 62.34
C THR A 351 -22.20 -5.69 62.53
N ILE A 352 -21.43 -5.86 61.44
CA ILE A 352 -19.94 -5.84 61.26
C ILE A 352 -19.07 -6.74 62.16
N ILE A 353 -18.20 -7.57 61.53
CA ILE A 353 -16.72 -7.62 61.71
C ILE A 353 -16.06 -8.56 60.66
N THR A 354 -15.27 -7.94 59.80
CA THR A 354 -13.85 -8.19 59.45
C THR A 354 -13.23 -9.61 59.46
N ALA A 355 -12.70 -9.95 58.27
CA ALA A 355 -11.43 -10.66 57.93
C ALA A 355 -11.11 -12.05 58.51
N THR A 356 -10.69 -13.00 57.66
CA THR A 356 -9.25 -13.33 57.44
C THR A 356 -9.04 -14.47 56.43
N THR A 357 -7.86 -14.40 55.82
CA THR A 357 -7.12 -15.31 54.92
C THR A 357 -7.07 -16.78 55.31
N THR A 358 -6.96 -17.67 54.30
CA THR A 358 -6.17 -18.91 54.43
C THR A 358 -5.52 -19.32 53.09
N LYS A 359 -4.21 -19.58 53.16
CA LYS A 359 -3.37 -20.25 52.15
C LYS A 359 -3.67 -21.76 52.12
N HIS A 360 -3.52 -22.40 50.97
CA HIS A 360 -2.80 -23.68 50.87
C HIS A 360 -2.29 -23.97 49.45
N ASN A 361 -1.01 -24.40 49.38
CA ASN A 361 -0.29 -25.00 48.25
C ASN A 361 -0.89 -26.36 47.83
N TRP A 362 -0.72 -26.79 46.58
CA TRP A 362 0.27 -27.81 46.14
C TRP A 362 0.11 -28.12 44.64
N SER A 363 1.24 -28.56 44.08
CA SER A 363 1.64 -28.83 42.70
C SER A 363 1.11 -30.13 42.08
N GLU A 364 0.96 -30.19 40.75
CA GLU A 364 1.75 -31.02 39.80
C GLU A 364 1.14 -31.08 38.37
N PRO A 365 1.92 -31.48 37.34
CA PRO A 365 1.75 -31.06 35.93
C PRO A 365 1.14 -32.12 35.01
N VAL A 366 0.60 -31.71 33.86
CA VAL A 366 0.15 -32.62 32.79
C VAL A 366 0.97 -32.42 31.51
N GLN A 367 1.35 -33.57 30.95
CA GLN A 367 2.34 -33.85 29.92
C GLN A 367 2.08 -33.22 28.54
N HIS A 368 3.16 -32.79 27.87
CA HIS A 368 3.20 -32.47 26.45
C HIS A 368 3.59 -33.69 25.62
N ASN A 369 2.71 -34.15 24.73
CA ASN A 369 3.06 -35.04 23.63
C ASN A 369 3.39 -34.21 22.38
N TRP A 370 4.57 -34.46 21.82
CA TRP A 370 5.07 -33.90 20.57
C TRP A 370 4.54 -34.70 19.38
N ILE A 371 4.08 -34.03 18.33
CA ILE A 371 3.82 -34.62 17.00
C ILE A 371 4.71 -33.89 15.98
N GLU A 372 5.46 -34.66 15.20
CA GLU A 372 6.38 -34.21 14.14
C GLU A 372 5.63 -33.60 12.93
N PRO A 373 6.23 -32.65 12.18
CA PRO A 373 5.57 -32.06 11.01
C PRO A 373 5.88 -32.86 9.73
N VAL A 374 4.83 -33.28 9.04
CA VAL A 374 4.86 -33.77 7.66
C VAL A 374 4.74 -32.58 6.71
N THR A 375 5.67 -32.46 5.75
CA THR A 375 5.68 -31.42 4.72
C THR A 375 4.90 -31.87 3.47
N HIS A 376 3.88 -31.13 3.06
CA HIS A 376 3.27 -31.30 1.74
C HIS A 376 3.19 -29.97 0.97
N ASN A 377 3.76 -30.01 -0.24
CA ASN A 377 3.69 -28.99 -1.28
C ASN A 377 2.25 -28.72 -1.71
N TRP A 378 1.90 -27.43 -1.84
CA TRP A 378 0.63 -26.96 -2.39
C TRP A 378 0.86 -26.21 -3.71
N SER A 379 0.05 -26.54 -4.72
CA SER A 379 -0.07 -25.85 -6.00
C SER A 379 -1.56 -25.67 -6.32
N GLY A 380 -2.13 -24.52 -5.97
CA GLY A 380 -3.52 -24.15 -6.28
C GLY A 380 -3.56 -22.86 -7.09
N THR A 381 -4.22 -22.89 -8.25
CA THR A 381 -4.08 -21.97 -9.39
C THR A 381 -5.05 -20.77 -9.34
N PHE A 382 -5.20 -20.09 -8.21
CA PHE A 382 -6.06 -18.89 -8.09
C PHE A 382 -5.28 -17.71 -7.51
N GLU A 383 -4.26 -17.27 -8.26
CA GLU A 383 -3.47 -16.04 -8.03
C GLU A 383 -2.80 -15.54 -9.33
N GLU A 384 -3.13 -16.13 -10.49
CA GLU A 384 -2.31 -16.01 -11.70
C GLU A 384 -2.59 -14.74 -12.52
N GLU A 385 -3.80 -14.15 -12.46
CA GLU A 385 -4.17 -13.05 -13.35
C GLU A 385 -3.56 -11.70 -12.93
N ASP A 386 -3.66 -11.34 -11.64
CA ASP A 386 -3.03 -10.10 -11.11
C ASP A 386 -1.49 -10.17 -11.14
N THR A 387 -0.92 -11.35 -10.85
CA THR A 387 0.54 -11.55 -10.87
C THR A 387 1.11 -11.51 -12.28
N PHE A 388 0.33 -11.92 -13.29
CA PHE A 388 0.71 -11.86 -14.69
C PHE A 388 0.76 -10.43 -15.24
N GLU A 389 -0.23 -9.59 -14.92
CA GLU A 389 -0.23 -8.18 -15.35
C GLU A 389 0.97 -7.40 -14.77
N ASP A 390 1.29 -7.60 -13.49
CA ASP A 390 2.43 -6.96 -12.84
C ASP A 390 3.77 -7.43 -13.43
N THR A 391 3.88 -8.70 -13.79
CA THR A 391 5.06 -9.25 -14.47
C THR A 391 5.23 -8.61 -15.85
N ILE A 392 4.14 -8.45 -16.61
CA ILE A 392 4.16 -7.77 -17.91
C ILE A 392 4.57 -6.30 -17.73
N LEU A 393 4.07 -5.62 -16.70
CA LEU A 393 4.42 -4.24 -16.43
C LEU A 393 5.92 -4.11 -16.13
N LEU A 394 6.49 -4.99 -15.31
CA LEU A 394 7.92 -5.02 -15.04
C LEU A 394 8.75 -5.18 -16.32
N TRP A 395 8.39 -6.12 -17.20
CA TRP A 395 9.10 -6.33 -18.47
C TRP A 395 9.02 -5.11 -19.39
N LYS A 396 7.86 -4.44 -19.46
CA LYS A 396 7.70 -3.19 -20.22
C LYS A 396 8.61 -2.10 -19.68
N ILE A 397 8.71 -1.97 -18.35
CA ILE A 397 9.58 -0.98 -17.68
C ILE A 397 11.06 -1.25 -17.97
N LEU A 398 11.47 -2.52 -17.96
CA LEU A 398 12.86 -2.91 -18.14
C LEU A 398 13.31 -3.01 -19.60
N ALA A 399 12.38 -3.01 -20.56
CA ALA A 399 12.70 -3.16 -21.98
C ALA A 399 13.67 -2.08 -22.50
N VAL A 400 13.39 -0.80 -22.22
CA VAL A 400 14.22 0.32 -22.73
C VAL A 400 15.66 0.25 -22.21
N PRO A 401 15.92 0.14 -20.89
CA PRO A 401 17.28 -0.06 -20.38
C PRO A 401 17.97 -1.33 -20.91
N SER A 402 17.23 -2.42 -21.11
CA SER A 402 17.78 -3.68 -21.63
C SER A 402 18.24 -3.55 -23.07
N VAL A 403 17.45 -2.90 -23.93
CA VAL A 403 17.85 -2.62 -25.31
C VAL A 403 19.09 -1.72 -25.33
N ALA A 404 19.16 -0.70 -24.48
CA ALA A 404 20.32 0.16 -24.38
C ALA A 404 21.59 -0.60 -23.95
N LEU A 405 21.47 -1.55 -23.00
CA LEU A 405 22.56 -2.45 -22.62
C LEU A 405 23.06 -3.27 -23.81
N LEU A 406 22.15 -3.95 -24.53
CA LEU A 406 22.50 -4.81 -25.66
C LEU A 406 23.17 -4.02 -26.79
N VAL A 407 22.59 -2.89 -27.18
CA VAL A 407 23.17 -1.99 -28.21
C VAL A 407 24.53 -1.48 -27.75
N GLY A 408 24.67 -1.11 -26.47
CA GLY A 408 25.93 -0.68 -25.90
C GLY A 408 27.02 -1.75 -25.96
N VAL A 409 26.70 -3.02 -25.69
CA VAL A 409 27.63 -4.16 -25.81
C VAL A 409 28.06 -4.36 -27.26
N VAL A 410 27.11 -4.38 -28.21
CA VAL A 410 27.40 -4.52 -29.64
C VAL A 410 28.29 -3.37 -30.13
N GLN A 411 27.98 -2.14 -29.73
CA GLN A 411 28.75 -0.96 -30.12
C GLN A 411 30.13 -0.93 -29.45
N LYS A 412 30.26 -1.39 -28.20
CA LYS A 412 31.56 -1.51 -27.52
C LYS A 412 32.43 -2.58 -28.17
N SER A 413 31.83 -3.65 -28.67
CA SER A 413 32.52 -4.69 -29.45
C SER A 413 32.93 -4.22 -30.85
N SER A 414 32.28 -3.17 -31.38
CA SER A 414 32.68 -2.52 -32.63
C SER A 414 33.83 -1.54 -32.37
N ASN A 415 34.98 -1.73 -33.02
CA ASN A 415 36.15 -0.85 -32.87
C ASN A 415 35.89 0.62 -33.27
N ASN A 416 34.74 0.93 -33.88
CA ASN A 416 34.44 2.25 -34.41
C ASN A 416 34.05 3.28 -33.33
N MET A 417 33.38 2.89 -32.22
CA MET A 417 32.86 3.83 -31.21
C MET A 417 32.80 3.27 -29.77
N PRO A 418 33.93 2.80 -29.19
CA PRO A 418 33.94 2.11 -27.89
C PRO A 418 33.45 2.98 -26.72
N THR A 419 33.68 4.29 -26.79
CA THR A 419 33.24 5.25 -25.78
C THR A 419 31.72 5.36 -25.72
N CYS A 420 31.05 5.45 -26.87
CA CYS A 420 29.58 5.49 -26.95
C CYS A 420 28.96 4.21 -26.44
N GLY A 421 29.49 3.06 -26.85
CA GLY A 421 29.04 1.76 -26.34
C GLY A 421 29.17 1.68 -24.82
N THR A 422 30.26 2.21 -24.26
CA THR A 422 30.45 2.24 -22.81
C THR A 422 29.44 3.16 -22.11
N PHE A 423 29.13 4.34 -22.63
CA PHE A 423 28.06 5.19 -22.06
C PHE A 423 26.67 4.55 -22.16
N LEU A 424 26.36 3.87 -23.26
CA LEU A 424 25.09 3.15 -23.40
C LEU A 424 24.96 1.99 -22.42
N ILE A 425 26.04 1.23 -22.20
CA ILE A 425 26.07 0.20 -21.16
C ILE A 425 25.85 0.84 -19.79
N PHE A 426 26.48 1.98 -19.51
CA PHE A 426 26.29 2.67 -18.23
C PHE A 426 24.84 3.12 -18.03
N PHE A 427 24.26 3.74 -19.05
CA PHE A 427 22.88 4.20 -19.06
C PHE A 427 21.92 3.04 -18.84
N GLY A 428 22.07 1.98 -19.62
CA GLY A 428 21.24 0.80 -19.51
C GLY A 428 21.37 0.14 -18.13
N ALA A 429 22.58 -0.08 -17.63
CA ALA A 429 22.81 -0.72 -16.33
C ALA A 429 22.22 0.11 -15.17
N GLN A 430 22.48 1.42 -15.15
CA GLN A 430 22.01 2.31 -14.09
C GLN A 430 20.49 2.43 -14.10
N SER A 431 19.89 2.64 -15.28
CA SER A 431 18.43 2.82 -15.41
C SER A 431 17.71 1.51 -15.12
N PHE A 432 18.24 0.38 -15.61
CA PHE A 432 17.70 -0.96 -15.33
C PHE A 432 17.67 -1.23 -13.83
N LEU A 433 18.81 -1.10 -13.14
CA LEU A 433 18.89 -1.38 -11.71
C LEU A 433 17.98 -0.45 -10.91
N THR A 434 17.94 0.84 -11.25
CA THR A 434 17.09 1.81 -10.54
C THR A 434 15.60 1.46 -10.67
N LEU A 435 15.13 1.18 -11.89
CA LEU A 435 13.73 0.83 -12.14
C LEU A 435 13.37 -0.53 -11.52
N TYR A 436 14.26 -1.51 -11.67
CA TYR A 436 14.12 -2.82 -11.04
C TYR A 436 13.98 -2.69 -9.51
N MET A 437 14.88 -1.92 -8.88
CA MET A 437 14.84 -1.71 -7.43
C MET A 437 13.58 -0.98 -6.98
N LYS A 438 13.10 0.02 -7.73
CA LYS A 438 11.82 0.66 -7.41
C LYS A 438 10.66 -0.33 -7.48
N ASN A 439 10.66 -1.22 -8.47
CA ASN A 439 9.63 -2.24 -8.59
C ASN A 439 9.67 -3.23 -7.41
N VAL A 440 10.87 -3.75 -7.08
CA VAL A 440 11.05 -4.67 -5.94
C VAL A 440 10.61 -4.02 -4.63
N LEU A 441 11.02 -2.78 -4.35
CA LEU A 441 10.77 -2.13 -3.07
C LEU A 441 9.35 -1.56 -2.93
N SER A 442 8.65 -1.24 -4.03
CA SER A 442 7.37 -0.51 -3.95
C SER A 442 6.19 -1.12 -4.71
N GLN A 443 6.40 -1.97 -5.71
CA GLN A 443 5.32 -2.41 -6.62
C GLN A 443 5.07 -3.93 -6.61
N SER A 444 6.05 -4.74 -6.23
CA SER A 444 5.92 -6.21 -6.16
C SER A 444 4.75 -6.62 -5.26
N VAL A 445 3.79 -7.40 -5.77
CA VAL A 445 2.65 -7.83 -4.95
C VAL A 445 3.09 -8.91 -3.97
N VAL A 446 2.96 -8.61 -2.68
CA VAL A 446 3.21 -9.58 -1.60
C VAL A 446 1.91 -10.27 -1.21
N ALA A 447 0.82 -9.51 -1.07
CA ALA A 447 -0.53 -9.99 -0.82
C ALA A 447 -1.54 -8.91 -1.25
N HIS A 448 -2.84 -9.20 -1.20
CA HIS A 448 -3.87 -8.22 -1.55
C HIS A 448 -3.74 -6.95 -0.67
N GLY A 449 -3.50 -5.81 -1.31
CA GLY A 449 -3.25 -4.52 -0.63
C GLY A 449 -1.82 -4.31 -0.10
N LEU A 450 -0.96 -5.34 -0.07
CA LEU A 450 0.44 -5.26 0.34
C LEU A 450 1.36 -5.30 -0.88
N LYS A 451 1.96 -4.15 -1.21
CA LYS A 451 2.87 -4.00 -2.34
C LYS A 451 4.28 -3.58 -1.91
N GLY A 452 5.25 -4.00 -2.69
CA GLY A 452 6.67 -3.79 -2.47
C GLY A 452 7.25 -4.67 -1.37
N LEU A 453 8.58 -4.75 -1.34
CA LEU A 453 9.36 -5.25 -0.22
C LEU A 453 10.09 -4.06 0.45
N PRO A 454 9.45 -3.32 1.36
CA PRO A 454 10.05 -2.14 2.00
C PRO A 454 11.07 -2.55 3.08
N ALA A 455 12.07 -3.34 2.71
CA ALA A 455 13.17 -3.81 3.55
C ALA A 455 14.52 -3.39 2.92
N PRO A 456 14.80 -2.08 2.84
CA PRO A 456 15.88 -1.53 2.02
C PRO A 456 17.29 -2.00 2.42
N PHE A 457 17.57 -2.12 3.72
CA PHE A 457 18.86 -2.57 4.24
C PHE A 457 19.03 -4.07 4.08
N ALA A 458 17.98 -4.83 4.32
CA ALA A 458 17.93 -6.27 4.10
C ALA A 458 18.16 -6.63 2.64
N VAL A 459 17.46 -5.95 1.72
CA VAL A 459 17.62 -6.14 0.28
C VAL A 459 19.04 -5.78 -0.14
N THR A 460 19.61 -4.69 0.39
CA THR A 460 21.02 -4.33 0.14
C THR A 460 21.99 -5.39 0.71
N GLY A 461 21.69 -5.95 1.89
CA GLY A 461 22.49 -7.00 2.51
C GLY A 461 22.48 -8.29 1.69
N MET A 462 21.30 -8.70 1.23
CA MET A 462 21.13 -9.83 0.30
C MET A 462 21.90 -9.59 -1.00
N GLN A 463 21.87 -8.37 -1.56
CA GLN A 463 22.66 -8.03 -2.74
C GLN A 463 24.16 -8.23 -2.53
N GLN A 464 24.70 -7.82 -1.38
CA GLN A 464 26.12 -7.97 -1.07
C GLN A 464 26.51 -9.43 -0.80
N LEU A 465 25.66 -10.20 -0.14
CA LEU A 465 25.86 -11.65 0.04
C LEU A 465 25.87 -12.38 -1.29
N VAL A 466 24.87 -12.14 -2.15
CA VAL A 466 24.83 -12.69 -3.51
C VAL A 466 26.06 -12.25 -4.30
N SER A 467 26.47 -10.99 -4.18
CA SER A 467 27.67 -10.48 -4.85
C SER A 467 28.93 -11.22 -4.43
N CYS A 468 29.11 -11.44 -3.14
CA CYS A 468 30.22 -12.22 -2.60
C CYS A 468 30.21 -13.65 -3.15
N LEU A 469 29.07 -14.33 -3.11
CA LEU A 469 28.93 -15.71 -3.59
C LEU A 469 29.24 -15.84 -5.08
N VAL A 470 28.66 -14.96 -5.91
CA VAL A 470 28.91 -14.93 -7.36
C VAL A 470 30.39 -14.71 -7.67
N LEU A 471 31.03 -13.75 -7.00
CA LEU A 471 32.44 -13.46 -7.22
C LEU A 471 33.34 -14.63 -6.79
N VAL A 472 33.06 -15.26 -5.64
CA VAL A 472 33.79 -16.46 -5.20
C VAL A 472 33.62 -17.60 -6.21
N LEU A 473 32.42 -17.80 -6.75
CA LEU A 473 32.18 -18.81 -7.79
C LEU A 473 32.93 -18.48 -9.08
N LEU A 474 32.90 -17.23 -9.54
CA LEU A 474 33.66 -16.79 -10.72
C LEU A 474 35.17 -16.98 -10.54
N LEU A 475 35.69 -16.73 -9.33
CA LEU A 475 37.10 -16.98 -9.00
C LEU A 475 37.42 -18.48 -9.00
N LYS A 476 36.54 -19.33 -8.46
CA LYS A 476 36.71 -20.79 -8.52
C LYS A 476 36.72 -21.28 -9.96
N VAL A 477 35.75 -20.85 -10.77
CA VAL A 477 35.64 -21.20 -12.20
C VAL A 477 36.88 -20.72 -12.98
N SER A 478 37.35 -19.50 -12.73
CA SER A 478 38.58 -18.97 -13.34
C SER A 478 39.82 -19.79 -12.98
N ARG A 479 39.89 -20.32 -11.75
CA ARG A 479 41.00 -21.20 -11.31
C ARG A 479 40.92 -22.61 -11.90
N THR A 480 39.72 -23.20 -11.98
CA THR A 480 39.53 -24.55 -12.53
C THR A 480 39.63 -24.59 -14.05
N THR A 481 39.35 -23.48 -14.74
CA THR A 481 39.49 -23.38 -16.19
C THR A 481 40.95 -23.13 -16.56
N THR A 482 41.81 -24.14 -16.37
CA THR A 482 43.25 -24.06 -16.65
C THR A 482 43.56 -23.83 -18.13
N THR A 483 42.62 -24.15 -19.03
CA THR A 483 42.80 -24.16 -20.48
C THR A 483 42.86 -22.79 -21.14
N SER A 484 42.48 -21.70 -20.48
CA SER A 484 42.32 -20.38 -21.12
C SER A 484 43.42 -19.36 -20.82
N GLY A 485 44.44 -19.70 -20.02
CA GLY A 485 45.50 -18.75 -19.65
C GLY A 485 45.03 -17.53 -18.83
N MET A 486 43.73 -17.44 -18.51
CA MET A 486 43.10 -16.34 -17.78
C MET A 486 42.87 -16.70 -16.31
N GLN A 487 43.94 -17.09 -15.60
CA GLN A 487 43.86 -17.27 -14.15
C GLN A 487 43.81 -15.90 -13.48
N TYR A 488 42.64 -15.53 -12.95
CA TYR A 488 42.51 -14.32 -12.16
C TYR A 488 42.83 -14.61 -10.69
N THR A 489 43.85 -13.93 -10.16
CA THR A 489 44.21 -13.98 -8.74
C THR A 489 43.87 -12.63 -8.11
N PRO A 490 42.91 -12.57 -7.17
CA PRO A 490 42.56 -11.32 -6.50
C PRO A 490 43.74 -10.82 -5.67
N LYS A 491 43.98 -9.51 -5.69
CA LYS A 491 45.06 -8.90 -4.90
C LYS A 491 44.70 -8.96 -3.41
N GLY A 492 45.56 -9.60 -2.61
CA GLY A 492 45.40 -9.64 -1.16
C GLY A 492 45.58 -8.27 -0.50
N LEU A 493 44.97 -8.08 0.67
CA LEU A 493 45.22 -6.93 1.53
C LEU A 493 46.47 -7.22 2.37
N GLU A 494 47.56 -6.49 2.12
CA GLU A 494 48.88 -6.74 2.73
C GLU A 494 49.10 -5.94 4.02
N SER A 495 48.35 -4.85 4.22
CA SER A 495 48.55 -3.96 5.36
C SER A 495 47.26 -3.64 6.12
N TRP A 496 47.39 -3.37 7.41
CA TRP A 496 46.28 -2.95 8.26
C TRP A 496 45.65 -1.64 7.80
N ASN A 497 46.43 -0.75 7.18
CA ASN A 497 45.93 0.50 6.59
C ASN A 497 45.02 0.22 5.38
N GLN A 498 45.36 -0.76 4.55
CA GLN A 498 44.50 -1.20 3.45
C GLN A 498 43.19 -1.78 3.99
N LEU A 499 43.25 -2.62 5.03
CA LEU A 499 42.04 -3.16 5.65
C LEU A 499 41.15 -2.06 6.23
N ARG A 500 41.70 -1.13 7.02
CA ARG A 500 40.94 0.00 7.60
C ARG A 500 40.29 0.85 6.51
N ALA A 501 41.03 1.13 5.44
CA ALA A 501 40.49 1.87 4.33
C ALA A 501 39.35 1.08 3.65
N THR A 502 39.51 -0.23 3.41
CA THR A 502 38.48 -1.08 2.80
C THR A 502 37.22 -1.14 3.66
N VAL A 503 37.35 -1.23 4.98
CA VAL A 503 36.21 -1.16 5.91
C VAL A 503 35.54 0.22 5.85
N GLY A 504 36.32 1.30 5.79
CA GLY A 504 35.78 2.65 5.59
C GLY A 504 35.02 2.81 4.28
N LEU A 505 35.54 2.24 3.19
CA LEU A 505 34.88 2.20 1.89
C LEU A 505 33.57 1.41 1.96
N ALA A 506 33.57 0.24 2.62
CA ALA A 506 32.39 -0.57 2.81
C ALA A 506 31.32 0.15 3.66
N ALA A 507 31.71 0.89 4.69
CA ALA A 507 30.78 1.71 5.47
C ALA A 507 30.14 2.81 4.63
N CYS A 508 30.93 3.54 3.83
CA CYS A 508 30.38 4.54 2.89
C CYS A 508 29.45 3.89 1.86
N PHE A 509 29.80 2.72 1.34
CA PHE A 509 28.97 1.97 0.40
C PHE A 509 27.62 1.57 1.03
N VAL A 510 27.64 1.03 2.25
CA VAL A 510 26.44 0.64 3.00
C VAL A 510 25.51 1.83 3.20
N LEU A 511 26.04 2.96 3.65
CA LEU A 511 25.24 4.16 3.88
C LEU A 511 24.75 4.78 2.56
N ASN A 512 25.57 4.77 1.51
CA ASN A 512 25.17 5.23 0.19
C ASN A 512 23.99 4.40 -0.34
N ILE A 513 24.15 3.08 -0.50
CA ILE A 513 23.15 2.23 -1.15
C ILE A 513 21.97 1.95 -0.23
N GLY A 514 22.21 1.65 1.06
CA GLY A 514 21.16 1.36 2.03
C GLY A 514 20.21 2.55 2.25
N LEU A 515 20.75 3.75 2.51
CA LEU A 515 19.92 4.94 2.68
C LEU A 515 19.24 5.37 1.37
N ASN A 516 19.87 5.12 0.22
CA ASN A 516 19.19 5.34 -1.06
C ASN A 516 18.00 4.41 -1.24
N ASN A 517 18.14 3.13 -0.91
CA ASN A 517 17.05 2.17 -1.01
C ASN A 517 15.93 2.52 0.00
N LEU A 518 16.29 2.99 1.19
CA LEU A 518 15.31 3.53 2.15
C LEU A 518 14.57 4.72 1.54
N SER A 519 15.29 5.69 0.97
CA SER A 519 14.70 6.82 0.25
C SER A 519 13.79 6.39 -0.91
N LEU A 520 14.18 5.38 -1.70
CA LEU A 520 13.36 4.82 -2.79
C LEU A 520 12.08 4.13 -2.30
N SER A 521 12.12 3.52 -1.11
CA SER A 521 10.94 2.87 -0.51
C SER A 521 9.93 3.90 0.01
N LEU A 522 10.40 5.08 0.45
CA LEU A 522 9.57 6.13 1.05
C LEU A 522 9.12 7.20 0.04
N LEU A 523 9.89 7.42 -1.03
CA LEU A 523 9.65 8.47 -2.02
C LEU A 523 9.29 7.92 -3.39
N ASP A 524 8.61 8.76 -4.17
CA ASP A 524 8.50 8.62 -5.61
C ASP A 524 9.89 8.57 -6.25
N LEU A 525 10.02 7.78 -7.32
CA LEU A 525 11.29 7.57 -8.04
C LEU A 525 11.86 8.90 -8.56
N SER A 526 11.02 9.75 -9.14
CA SER A 526 11.34 11.09 -9.63
C SER A 526 11.94 11.99 -8.54
N VAL A 527 11.40 11.94 -7.33
CA VAL A 527 11.91 12.72 -6.19
C VAL A 527 13.26 12.18 -5.75
N ASN A 528 13.39 10.86 -5.59
CA ASN A 528 14.67 10.24 -5.24
C ASN A 528 15.76 10.56 -6.28
N LEU A 529 15.46 10.42 -7.57
CA LEU A 529 16.39 10.72 -8.65
C LEU A 529 16.74 12.21 -8.76
N ALA A 530 15.81 13.11 -8.45
CA ALA A 530 16.09 14.54 -8.36
C ALA A 530 17.05 14.85 -7.22
N ILE A 531 16.79 14.31 -6.01
CA ILE A 531 17.71 14.44 -4.88
C ILE A 531 19.10 13.93 -5.29
N ARG A 532 19.20 12.73 -5.87
CA ARG A 532 20.48 12.15 -6.33
C ARG A 532 21.18 12.92 -7.44
N SER A 533 20.46 13.77 -8.18
CA SER A 533 21.07 14.63 -9.20
C SER A 533 21.93 15.73 -8.59
N THR A 534 21.78 16.00 -7.28
CA THR A 534 22.60 16.97 -6.53
C THR A 534 24.00 16.46 -6.15
N ALA A 535 24.35 15.21 -6.50
CA ALA A 535 25.66 14.62 -6.20
C ALA A 535 26.90 15.47 -6.60
N PRO A 536 26.90 16.24 -7.71
CA PRO A 536 28.03 17.13 -8.02
C PRO A 536 28.28 18.20 -6.95
N PHE A 537 27.23 18.65 -6.26
CA PHE A 537 27.34 19.64 -5.19
C PHE A 537 28.01 19.03 -3.95
N THR A 538 27.54 17.87 -3.50
CA THR A 538 28.17 17.18 -2.37
C THR A 538 29.59 16.74 -2.68
N ALA A 539 29.87 16.31 -3.91
CA ALA A 539 31.23 16.00 -4.36
C ALA A 539 32.14 17.23 -4.28
N LEU A 540 31.67 18.41 -4.73
CA LEU A 540 32.40 19.67 -4.59
C LEU A 540 32.69 19.97 -3.11
N LEU A 541 31.70 19.85 -2.22
CA LEU A 541 31.89 20.09 -0.78
C LEU A 541 32.90 19.14 -0.15
N VAL A 542 32.81 17.84 -0.45
CA VAL A 542 33.75 16.83 0.05
C VAL A 542 35.16 17.09 -0.49
N HIS A 543 35.30 17.46 -1.77
CA HIS A 543 36.59 17.82 -2.34
C HIS A 543 37.20 19.05 -1.66
N LEU A 544 36.41 20.10 -1.42
CA LEU A 544 36.86 21.29 -0.70
C LEU A 544 37.33 20.92 0.72
N ALA A 545 36.51 20.17 1.45
CA ALA A 545 36.84 19.71 2.80
C ALA A 545 38.12 18.88 2.83
N VAL A 546 38.26 17.88 1.96
CA VAL A 546 39.44 17.01 1.91
C VAL A 546 40.68 17.79 1.48
N SER A 547 40.53 18.75 0.56
CA SER A 547 41.66 19.52 0.07
C SER A 547 42.30 20.43 1.11
N SER A 548 41.54 20.89 2.11
CA SER A 548 42.09 21.61 3.26
C SER A 548 43.06 20.77 4.09
N TYR A 549 42.92 19.44 4.02
CA TYR A 549 43.75 18.51 4.81
C TYR A 549 44.88 17.86 4.03
N THR A 550 44.92 17.95 2.69
CA THR A 550 45.93 17.26 1.88
C THR A 550 46.70 18.20 0.98
N SER A 551 48.01 18.31 1.23
CA SER A 551 48.94 19.17 0.47
C SER A 551 49.47 18.55 -0.84
N SER A 552 48.94 17.41 -1.29
CA SER A 552 49.49 16.68 -2.45
C SER A 552 49.38 17.49 -3.75
N THR A 553 50.51 17.62 -4.46
CA THR A 553 50.64 18.37 -5.71
C THR A 553 49.75 17.82 -6.83
N ALA A 554 49.52 16.50 -6.86
CA ALA A 554 48.63 15.85 -7.84
C ALA A 554 47.17 16.33 -7.69
N GLN A 555 46.75 16.64 -6.47
CA GLN A 555 45.39 17.11 -6.19
C GLN A 555 45.18 18.58 -6.61
N ARG A 556 46.25 19.39 -6.64
CA ARG A 556 46.18 20.80 -7.08
C ARG A 556 45.72 20.96 -8.53
N GLN A 557 46.09 20.04 -9.43
CA GLN A 557 45.63 20.08 -10.83
C GLN A 557 44.12 19.83 -10.95
N SER A 558 43.58 18.89 -10.17
CA SER A 558 42.13 18.66 -10.11
C SER A 558 41.39 19.83 -9.45
N GLN A 559 42.00 20.49 -8.46
CA GLN A 559 41.43 21.67 -7.79
C GLN A 559 41.26 22.88 -8.70
N GLN A 560 42.16 23.08 -9.66
CA GLN A 560 42.11 24.28 -10.51
C GLN A 560 40.82 24.33 -11.36
N GLN A 561 40.21 23.18 -11.60
CA GLN A 561 38.95 23.06 -12.34
C GLN A 561 37.73 23.53 -11.53
N TYR A 562 37.72 23.29 -10.21
CA TYR A 562 36.63 23.69 -9.31
C TYR A 562 36.61 25.18 -8.97
N LYS A 563 37.68 25.92 -9.29
CA LYS A 563 37.78 27.37 -9.02
C LYS A 563 37.07 28.24 -10.05
N SER A 564 36.61 27.67 -11.17
CA SER A 564 35.86 28.43 -12.16
C SER A 564 34.51 28.86 -11.55
N PRO A 565 34.21 30.17 -11.47
CA PRO A 565 32.93 30.64 -10.92
C PRO A 565 31.74 30.11 -11.73
N ALA A 566 31.92 29.91 -13.04
CA ALA A 566 30.90 29.31 -13.90
C ALA A 566 30.55 27.87 -13.50
N TYR A 567 31.54 27.07 -13.07
CA TYR A 567 31.30 25.71 -12.57
C TYR A 567 30.44 25.73 -11.31
N ILE A 568 30.76 26.60 -10.35
CA ILE A 568 30.03 26.72 -9.08
C ILE A 568 28.59 27.18 -9.34
N ILE A 569 28.40 28.19 -10.20
CA ILE A 569 27.08 28.70 -10.57
C ILE A 569 26.22 27.59 -11.19
N LEU A 570 26.77 26.80 -12.12
CA LEU A 570 26.04 25.70 -12.75
C LEU A 570 25.71 24.58 -11.76
N VAL A 571 26.61 24.26 -10.82
CA VAL A 571 26.34 23.25 -9.77
C VAL A 571 25.20 23.73 -8.87
N LEU A 572 25.21 24.99 -8.46
CA LEU A 572 24.15 25.58 -7.64
C LEU A 572 22.83 25.64 -8.39
N ALA A 573 22.84 26.09 -9.65
CA ALA A 573 21.65 26.13 -10.50
C ALA A 573 21.03 24.74 -10.67
N GLY A 574 21.83 23.72 -10.99
CA GLY A 574 21.36 22.34 -11.11
C GLY A 574 20.79 21.78 -9.80
N THR A 575 21.40 22.13 -8.67
CA THR A 575 20.94 21.72 -7.33
C THR A 575 19.62 22.37 -6.96
N ILE A 576 19.50 23.69 -7.13
CA ILE A 576 18.25 24.44 -6.89
C ILE A 576 17.13 23.88 -7.76
N SER A 577 17.41 23.63 -9.04
CA SER A 577 16.45 23.06 -9.98
C SER A 577 15.97 21.67 -9.53
N SER A 578 16.88 20.82 -9.05
CA SER A 578 16.53 19.50 -8.52
C SER A 578 15.65 19.60 -7.26
N THR A 579 15.93 20.56 -6.37
CA THR A 579 15.09 20.85 -5.20
C THR A 579 13.69 21.33 -5.60
N VAL A 580 13.59 22.24 -6.57
CA VAL A 580 12.29 22.70 -7.10
C VAL A 580 11.49 21.55 -7.69
N LEU A 581 12.13 20.63 -8.41
CA LEU A 581 11.49 19.41 -8.94
C LEU A 581 10.91 18.56 -7.80
N ALA A 582 11.70 18.29 -6.75
CA ALA A 582 11.25 17.53 -5.59
C ALA A 582 10.05 18.18 -4.87
N VAL A 583 10.09 19.51 -4.70
CA VAL A 583 9.00 20.29 -4.10
C VAL A 583 7.74 20.29 -4.97
N ALA A 584 7.90 20.44 -6.29
CA ALA A 584 6.77 20.44 -7.23
C ALA A 584 6.02 19.10 -7.18
N LYS A 585 6.76 18.00 -7.02
CA LYS A 585 6.17 16.67 -6.90
C LYS A 585 5.49 16.46 -5.53
N SER A 586 6.09 16.91 -4.43
CA SER A 586 5.51 16.73 -3.09
C SER A 586 4.16 17.43 -2.92
N LYS A 587 3.95 18.56 -3.59
CA LYS A 587 2.68 19.30 -3.57
C LYS A 587 1.49 18.52 -4.16
N ARG A 588 1.74 17.46 -4.93
CA ARG A 588 0.69 16.56 -5.42
C ARG A 588 0.02 15.80 -4.27
N GLN A 589 0.81 15.37 -3.30
CA GLN A 589 0.36 14.49 -2.22
C GLN A 589 -0.49 15.24 -1.19
N SER A 590 -0.27 16.55 -1.04
CA SER A 590 -0.92 17.42 -0.05
C SER A 590 -2.22 18.08 -0.52
N SER A 591 -2.93 17.53 -1.51
CA SER A 591 -4.18 18.13 -1.97
C SER A 591 -5.30 17.94 -0.93
N MET A 592 -5.51 18.96 -0.08
CA MET A 592 -6.66 19.20 0.82
C MET A 592 -6.68 18.54 2.21
N ALA A 593 -5.70 18.87 3.06
CA ALA A 593 -5.85 19.08 4.51
C ALA A 593 -4.51 19.67 5.00
N TYR A 594 -4.49 20.32 6.16
CA TYR A 594 -3.32 21.05 6.69
C TYR A 594 -1.98 20.31 6.49
N VAL A 595 -0.93 21.08 6.22
CA VAL A 595 0.45 20.62 5.98
C VAL A 595 1.04 20.05 7.27
N GLU A 596 0.57 18.90 7.71
CA GLU A 596 1.44 18.00 8.45
C GLU A 596 2.40 17.41 7.42
N LEU A 597 3.65 17.86 7.49
CA LEU A 597 4.74 17.29 6.71
C LEU A 597 4.75 15.79 7.04
N ASP A 598 4.33 14.95 6.09
CA ASP A 598 4.35 13.50 6.26
C ASP A 598 5.77 13.10 6.68
N SER A 599 5.90 12.56 7.89
CA SER A 599 7.18 12.18 8.49
C SER A 599 7.99 11.29 7.53
N ASN A 600 7.29 10.46 6.76
CA ASN A 600 7.87 9.57 5.76
C ASN A 600 8.58 10.33 4.63
N PHE A 601 7.99 11.43 4.17
CA PHE A 601 8.57 12.27 3.13
C PHE A 601 9.87 12.93 3.63
N VAL A 602 9.85 13.49 4.85
CA VAL A 602 11.03 14.12 5.46
C VAL A 602 12.15 13.11 5.68
N LEU A 603 11.81 11.93 6.19
CA LEU A 603 12.77 10.83 6.38
C LEU A 603 13.35 10.39 5.04
N GLY A 604 12.52 10.22 4.01
CA GLY A 604 12.96 9.84 2.67
C GLY A 604 13.90 10.86 2.02
N VAL A 605 13.63 12.17 2.17
CA VAL A 605 14.47 13.25 1.65
C VAL A 605 15.80 13.32 2.41
N SER A 606 15.75 13.18 3.74
CA SER A 606 16.93 13.17 4.61
C SER A 606 17.84 11.98 4.29
N ALA A 607 17.28 10.77 4.20
CA ALA A 607 18.00 9.56 3.83
C ALA A 607 18.63 9.67 2.43
N GLY A 608 17.89 10.19 1.45
CA GLY A 608 18.39 10.43 0.10
C GLY A 608 19.55 11.43 0.06
N SER A 609 19.45 12.53 0.81
CA SER A 609 20.50 13.56 0.90
C SER A 609 21.76 13.01 1.57
N LEU A 610 21.61 12.27 2.66
CA LEU A 610 22.70 11.65 3.39
C LEU A 610 23.40 10.56 2.56
N SER A 611 22.63 9.74 1.82
CA SER A 611 23.15 8.77 0.86
C SER A 611 24.12 9.41 -0.15
N ILE A 612 23.75 10.57 -0.72
CA ILE A 612 24.55 11.26 -1.74
C ILE A 612 25.86 11.81 -1.17
N PHE A 613 25.82 12.29 0.07
CA PHE A 613 27.03 12.68 0.77
C PHE A 613 27.98 11.48 0.90
N PHE A 614 27.49 10.32 1.35
CA PHE A 614 28.31 9.11 1.44
C PHE A 614 28.77 8.59 0.08
N ALA A 615 27.97 8.71 -0.97
CA ALA A 615 28.37 8.40 -2.34
C ALA A 615 29.57 9.27 -2.78
N SER A 616 29.55 10.55 -2.41
CA SER A 616 30.64 11.49 -2.72
C SER A 616 31.91 11.15 -1.97
N VAL A 617 31.78 10.80 -0.68
CA VAL A 617 32.90 10.33 0.14
C VAL A 617 33.46 9.02 -0.42
N GLU A 618 32.61 8.06 -0.78
CA GLU A 618 32.99 6.78 -1.39
C GLU A 618 33.84 6.98 -2.64
N LEU A 619 33.41 7.84 -3.58
CA LEU A 619 34.16 8.12 -4.81
C LEU A 619 35.53 8.77 -4.51
N VAL A 620 35.60 9.68 -3.54
CA VAL A 620 36.87 10.29 -3.13
C VAL A 620 37.80 9.27 -2.48
N LEU A 621 37.24 8.37 -1.65
CA LEU A 621 38.00 7.27 -1.06
C LEU A 621 38.58 6.38 -2.15
N VAL A 622 37.77 5.91 -3.10
CA VAL A 622 38.21 5.08 -4.24
C VAL A 622 39.33 5.75 -5.03
N SER A 623 39.22 7.05 -5.30
CA SER A 623 40.28 7.80 -5.97
C SER A 623 41.59 7.80 -5.16
N LYS A 624 41.51 8.00 -3.85
CA LYS A 624 42.67 7.98 -2.95
C LYS A 624 43.30 6.60 -2.77
N PHE A 625 42.53 5.51 -2.86
CA PHE A 625 43.10 4.16 -2.85
C PHE A 625 44.12 3.96 -3.97
N VAL A 626 43.80 4.50 -5.14
CA VAL A 626 44.65 4.39 -6.32
C VAL A 626 45.92 5.24 -6.16
N THR A 627 45.80 6.46 -5.63
CA THR A 627 46.93 7.41 -5.58
C THR A 627 47.82 7.25 -4.35
N ASP A 628 47.23 7.16 -3.15
CA ASP A 628 47.96 7.39 -1.89
C ASP A 628 48.52 6.09 -1.30
N PHE A 629 47.83 4.97 -1.51
CA PHE A 629 48.22 3.67 -0.94
C PHE A 629 49.03 2.79 -1.91
N GLY A 630 49.30 3.27 -3.12
CA GLY A 630 49.89 2.45 -4.20
C GLY A 630 49.06 1.20 -4.53
N PHE A 631 47.81 1.18 -4.09
CA PHE A 631 46.97 -0.02 -4.08
C PHE A 631 45.97 0.07 -5.24
N LYS A 632 46.48 -0.18 -6.44
CA LYS A 632 45.66 -0.24 -7.66
C LYS A 632 44.83 -1.53 -7.66
N LEU A 633 43.70 -1.51 -6.98
CA LEU A 633 42.70 -2.57 -7.05
C LEU A 633 42.00 -2.54 -8.41
N LYS A 634 41.88 -3.71 -9.03
CA LYS A 634 40.96 -3.85 -10.17
C LYS A 634 39.52 -3.67 -9.65
N PRO A 635 38.58 -3.22 -10.50
CA PRO A 635 37.18 -3.06 -10.12
C PRO A 635 36.60 -4.32 -9.46
N LEU A 636 36.95 -5.49 -9.98
CA LEU A 636 36.53 -6.78 -9.45
C LEU A 636 37.02 -7.02 -8.00
N ASP A 637 38.28 -6.68 -7.72
CA ASP A 637 38.86 -6.81 -6.38
C ASP A 637 38.17 -5.85 -5.40
N THR A 638 37.87 -4.62 -5.83
CA THR A 638 37.16 -3.64 -5.00
C THR A 638 35.80 -4.16 -4.59
N VAL A 639 35.00 -4.68 -5.53
CA VAL A 639 33.67 -5.24 -5.20
C VAL A 639 33.79 -6.42 -4.25
N LEU A 640 34.75 -7.33 -4.49
CA LEU A 640 34.97 -8.50 -3.63
C LEU A 640 35.34 -8.10 -2.19
N HIS A 641 36.27 -7.15 -2.05
CA HIS A 641 36.76 -6.68 -0.76
C HIS A 641 35.73 -5.84 0.01
N VAL A 642 34.78 -5.20 -0.68
CA VAL A 642 33.71 -4.42 -0.08
C VAL A 642 32.51 -5.29 0.31
N ALA A 643 32.16 -6.33 -0.46
CA ALA A 643 30.92 -7.10 -0.27
C ALA A 643 30.79 -7.75 1.12
N VAL A 644 31.86 -8.38 1.62
CA VAL A 644 31.85 -9.04 2.94
C VAL A 644 31.69 -8.04 4.09
N PRO A 645 32.56 -7.02 4.25
CA PRO A 645 32.39 -6.05 5.33
C PRO A 645 31.09 -5.26 5.20
N ALA A 646 30.60 -4.97 3.99
CA ALA A 646 29.32 -4.31 3.79
C ALA A 646 28.13 -5.16 4.31
N SER A 647 28.13 -6.46 4.02
CA SER A 647 27.09 -7.39 4.52
C SER A 647 27.05 -7.44 6.06
N LEU A 648 28.24 -7.48 6.69
CA LEU A 648 28.35 -7.46 8.15
C LEU A 648 27.87 -6.12 8.74
N LEU A 649 28.25 -4.99 8.13
CA LEU A 649 27.84 -3.65 8.58
C LEU A 649 26.33 -3.38 8.40
N LEU A 650 25.66 -4.06 7.47
CA LEU A 650 24.21 -3.96 7.28
C LEU A 650 23.41 -4.73 8.32
N THR A 651 23.97 -5.80 8.89
CA THR A 651 23.32 -6.66 9.88
C THR A 651 22.62 -5.87 11.01
N PRO A 652 23.27 -4.90 11.70
CA PRO A 652 22.59 -4.15 12.75
C PRO A 652 21.39 -3.33 12.24
N PHE A 653 21.45 -2.76 11.03
CA PHE A 653 20.31 -2.04 10.46
C PHE A 653 19.15 -2.99 10.17
N VAL A 654 19.45 -4.21 9.69
CA VAL A 654 18.41 -5.20 9.38
C VAL A 654 17.62 -5.66 10.61
N PHE A 655 18.31 -5.88 11.73
CA PHE A 655 17.70 -6.44 12.93
C PHE A 655 17.19 -5.40 13.94
N TYR A 656 17.77 -4.20 13.97
CA TYR A 656 17.49 -3.23 15.04
C TYR A 656 16.88 -1.91 14.56
N TYR A 657 17.08 -1.51 13.30
CA TYR A 657 16.53 -0.25 12.80
C TYR A 657 15.06 -0.42 12.41
N LYS A 658 14.17 0.22 13.18
CA LYS A 658 12.73 0.27 12.88
C LYS A 658 12.43 1.50 12.04
N HIS A 659 11.73 1.32 10.93
CA HIS A 659 11.36 2.41 10.04
C HIS A 659 9.92 2.27 9.57
N PRO A 660 9.30 3.35 9.05
CA PRO A 660 7.95 3.29 8.51
C PRO A 660 7.92 2.43 7.25
N VAL A 661 6.89 1.58 7.13
CA VAL A 661 6.67 0.69 5.99
C VAL A 661 5.35 1.02 5.30
N SER A 662 5.29 0.85 3.98
CA SER A 662 4.08 1.17 3.19
C SER A 662 2.87 0.31 3.52
N TRP A 663 3.07 -0.84 4.17
CA TRP A 663 2.03 -1.81 4.50
C TRP A 663 1.13 -1.38 5.65
N PHE A 664 1.70 -0.70 6.65
CA PHE A 664 1.01 -0.34 7.89
C PHE A 664 1.36 1.10 8.25
N GLN A 665 0.44 2.05 8.00
CA GLN A 665 0.70 3.49 8.12
C GLN A 665 1.22 3.93 9.50
N ASP A 666 0.91 3.17 10.56
CA ASP A 666 1.24 3.53 11.94
C ASP A 666 2.25 2.62 12.63
N ARG A 667 2.76 1.61 11.92
CA ARG A 667 3.66 0.63 12.53
C ARG A 667 5.06 0.76 11.95
N LEU A 668 6.01 1.04 12.83
CA LEU A 668 7.42 0.89 12.51
C LEU A 668 7.79 -0.60 12.57
N MET A 669 8.45 -1.08 11.53
CA MET A 669 8.94 -2.46 11.44
C MET A 669 10.43 -2.46 11.14
N THR A 670 11.11 -3.52 11.57
CA THR A 670 12.48 -3.82 11.14
C THR A 670 12.45 -4.50 9.78
N ASP A 671 13.51 -4.31 8.99
CA ASP A 671 13.71 -5.02 7.72
C ASP A 671 13.58 -6.55 7.86
N TRP A 672 14.03 -7.11 8.98
CA TRP A 672 13.90 -8.55 9.26
C TRP A 672 12.44 -8.98 9.40
N GLU A 673 11.61 -8.22 10.14
CA GLU A 673 10.18 -8.50 10.27
C GLU A 673 9.47 -8.39 8.92
N VAL A 674 9.84 -7.39 8.11
CA VAL A 674 9.31 -7.19 6.75
C VAL A 674 9.67 -8.37 5.84
N LEU A 675 10.95 -8.79 5.83
CA LEU A 675 11.40 -9.94 5.06
C LEU A 675 10.69 -11.22 5.46
N TRP A 676 10.57 -11.47 6.76
CA TRP A 676 9.92 -12.68 7.26
C TRP A 676 8.45 -12.73 6.86
N LEU A 677 7.72 -11.62 7.03
CA LEU A 677 6.33 -11.52 6.62
C LEU A 677 6.17 -11.69 5.09
N ALA A 678 7.05 -11.08 4.29
CA ALA A 678 7.02 -11.26 2.84
C ALA A 678 7.35 -12.70 2.41
N ALA A 679 8.29 -13.36 3.08
CA ALA A 679 8.66 -14.75 2.79
C ALA A 679 7.52 -15.72 3.10
N ASP A 680 6.80 -15.49 4.20
CA ASP A 680 5.64 -16.28 4.61
C ASP A 680 4.43 -16.06 3.67
N LEU A 681 4.24 -14.85 3.17
CA LEU A 681 3.11 -14.51 2.27
C LEU A 681 3.39 -14.85 0.81
N ASN A 682 4.53 -14.40 0.26
CA ASN A 682 4.89 -14.62 -1.14
C ASN A 682 6.42 -14.70 -1.32
N PRO A 683 7.01 -15.93 -1.30
CA PRO A 683 8.45 -16.11 -1.40
C PRO A 683 9.04 -15.67 -2.75
N SER A 684 8.23 -15.52 -3.80
CA SER A 684 8.70 -15.03 -5.11
C SER A 684 9.36 -13.64 -5.01
N VAL A 685 8.86 -12.78 -4.11
CA VAL A 685 9.40 -11.44 -3.88
C VAL A 685 10.81 -11.50 -3.29
N ILE A 686 11.11 -12.50 -2.47
CA ILE A 686 12.46 -12.77 -1.96
C ILE A 686 13.39 -13.19 -3.09
N PHE A 687 12.93 -14.02 -4.03
CA PHE A 687 13.72 -14.37 -5.22
C PHE A 687 14.00 -13.15 -6.11
N LEU A 688 13.06 -12.22 -6.26
CA LEU A 688 13.30 -10.95 -6.96
C LEU A 688 14.36 -10.11 -6.26
N ALA A 689 14.35 -10.06 -4.92
CA ALA A 689 15.36 -9.37 -4.13
C ALA A 689 16.75 -10.04 -4.28
N LEU A 690 16.84 -11.37 -4.27
CA LEU A 690 18.09 -12.10 -4.53
C LEU A 690 18.60 -11.88 -5.96
N GLY A 691 17.70 -11.87 -6.95
CA GLY A 691 18.02 -11.58 -8.35
C GLY A 691 18.64 -10.19 -8.54
N SER A 692 18.22 -9.22 -7.71
CA SER A 692 18.85 -7.88 -7.69
C SER A 692 20.34 -7.91 -7.34
N GLY A 693 20.78 -8.92 -6.58
CA GLY A 693 22.19 -9.10 -6.24
C GLY A 693 23.06 -9.43 -7.44
N LEU A 694 22.57 -10.26 -8.37
CA LEU A 694 23.29 -10.56 -9.63
C LEU A 694 23.50 -9.30 -10.47
N LEU A 695 22.45 -8.48 -10.56
CA LEU A 695 22.47 -7.22 -11.30
C LEU A 695 23.39 -6.19 -10.63
N ALA A 696 23.38 -6.15 -9.30
CA ALA A 696 24.24 -5.26 -8.51
C ALA A 696 25.73 -5.56 -8.71
N VAL A 697 26.14 -6.84 -8.84
CA VAL A 697 27.55 -7.20 -9.17
C VAL A 697 27.97 -6.55 -10.48
N GLY A 698 27.21 -6.78 -11.54
CA GLY A 698 27.53 -6.24 -12.87
C GLY A 698 27.57 -4.72 -12.86
N TYR A 699 26.59 -4.08 -12.22
CA TYR A 699 26.53 -2.63 -12.08
C TYR A 699 27.73 -2.07 -11.31
N ASN A 700 28.09 -2.64 -10.16
CA ASN A 700 29.19 -2.13 -9.33
C ASN A 700 30.56 -2.30 -10.00
N ILE A 701 30.81 -3.45 -10.66
CA ILE A 701 32.03 -3.64 -11.47
C ILE A 701 32.10 -2.56 -12.55
N PHE A 702 30.97 -2.34 -13.25
CA PHE A 702 30.90 -1.37 -14.32
C PHE A 702 31.08 0.07 -13.81
N LEU A 703 30.47 0.42 -12.68
CA LEU A 703 30.60 1.73 -12.04
C LEU A 703 32.06 2.02 -11.68
N TYR A 704 32.76 1.09 -11.03
CA TYR A 704 34.17 1.27 -10.70
C TYR A 704 35.06 1.28 -11.94
N THR A 705 34.73 0.50 -12.97
CA THR A 705 35.42 0.57 -14.27
C THR A 705 35.26 1.95 -14.89
N MET A 706 34.04 2.52 -14.89
CA MET A 706 33.78 3.88 -15.40
C MET A 706 34.58 4.94 -14.66
N VAL A 707 34.68 4.84 -13.34
CA VAL A 707 35.42 5.80 -12.51
C VAL A 707 36.93 5.68 -12.75
N GLN A 708 37.43 4.49 -13.09
CA GLN A 708 38.85 4.26 -13.40
C GLN A 708 39.20 4.66 -14.84
N ASP A 709 38.33 4.38 -15.81
CA ASP A 709 38.57 4.60 -17.23
C ASP A 709 38.25 6.04 -17.68
N PHE A 710 37.27 6.68 -17.03
CA PHE A 710 36.85 8.05 -17.33
C PHE A 710 37.14 8.99 -16.17
N SER A 711 37.19 10.29 -16.47
CA SER A 711 37.27 11.28 -15.40
C SER A 711 36.02 11.18 -14.51
N PRO A 712 36.15 11.36 -13.18
CA PRO A 712 35.01 11.36 -12.26
C PRO A 712 33.90 12.33 -12.68
N HIS A 713 34.26 13.44 -13.32
CA HIS A 713 33.32 14.43 -13.88
C HIS A 713 32.44 13.86 -14.99
N LEU A 714 33.03 13.10 -15.91
CA LEU A 714 32.30 12.52 -17.02
C LEU A 714 31.39 11.40 -16.55
N ALA A 715 31.84 10.59 -15.59
CA ALA A 715 30.99 9.61 -14.92
C ALA A 715 29.81 10.27 -14.18
N ALA A 716 30.04 11.38 -13.47
CA ALA A 716 28.98 12.13 -12.79
C ALA A 716 27.98 12.75 -13.77
N LEU A 717 28.46 13.34 -14.87
CA LEU A 717 27.61 13.89 -15.94
C LEU A 717 26.71 12.81 -16.53
N SER A 718 27.30 11.70 -16.98
CA SER A 718 26.55 10.58 -17.54
C SER A 718 25.58 10.02 -16.52
N SER A 719 25.97 9.94 -15.25
CA SER A 719 25.08 9.47 -14.20
C SER A 719 23.87 10.39 -14.02
N ASN A 720 24.03 11.71 -14.04
CA ASN A 720 22.92 12.66 -13.92
C ASN A 720 22.02 12.66 -15.15
N PHE A 721 22.61 12.56 -16.34
CA PHE A 721 21.86 12.36 -17.57
C PHE A 721 20.98 11.12 -17.49
N ASN A 722 21.54 9.98 -17.07
CA ASN A 722 20.81 8.73 -16.92
C ASN A 722 19.61 8.88 -15.97
N LYS A 723 19.77 9.63 -14.87
CA LYS A 723 18.68 9.89 -13.91
C LYS A 723 17.53 10.67 -14.57
N VAL A 724 17.84 11.76 -15.27
CA VAL A 724 16.81 12.57 -15.96
C VAL A 724 16.03 11.70 -16.95
N VAL A 725 16.74 10.96 -17.80
CA VAL A 725 16.09 10.07 -18.78
C VAL A 725 15.27 8.97 -18.10
N THR A 726 15.76 8.42 -17.00
CA THR A 726 15.00 7.42 -16.22
C THR A 726 13.69 8.00 -15.68
N VAL A 727 13.68 9.25 -15.22
CA VAL A 727 12.44 9.93 -14.82
C VAL A 727 11.49 10.10 -16.00
N CYS A 728 12.01 10.50 -17.17
CA CYS A 728 11.20 10.63 -18.39
C CYS A 728 10.58 9.30 -18.81
N ILE A 729 11.34 8.21 -18.77
CA ILE A 729 10.87 6.85 -19.07
C ILE A 729 9.81 6.42 -18.04
N SER A 730 10.06 6.65 -16.75
CA SER A 730 9.13 6.34 -15.65
C SER A 730 7.77 7.03 -15.85
N ILE A 731 7.78 8.32 -16.20
CA ILE A 731 6.55 9.08 -16.50
C ILE A 731 5.89 8.56 -17.78
N GLY A 732 6.66 8.39 -18.86
CA GLY A 732 6.14 7.96 -20.16
C GLY A 732 5.54 6.56 -20.16
N LEU A 733 6.02 5.67 -19.29
CA LEU A 733 5.47 4.32 -19.09
C LEU A 733 4.33 4.29 -18.06
N GLY A 734 3.95 5.43 -17.48
CA GLY A 734 2.88 5.53 -16.48
C GLY A 734 3.24 4.97 -15.11
N VAL A 735 4.52 4.64 -14.86
CA VAL A 735 5.01 4.21 -13.54
C VAL A 735 4.87 5.35 -12.54
N GLU A 736 5.06 6.58 -13.01
CA GLU A 736 4.81 7.79 -12.25
C GLU A 736 3.84 8.72 -12.97
N GLN A 737 2.88 9.24 -12.23
CA GLN A 737 1.97 10.24 -12.75
C GLN A 737 2.52 11.65 -12.49
N MET A 738 2.34 12.56 -13.45
CA MET A 738 2.70 13.95 -13.29
C MET A 738 1.85 14.64 -12.20
N PRO A 739 2.39 15.65 -11.49
CA PRO A 739 1.59 16.45 -10.58
C PRO A 739 0.53 17.24 -11.34
N ARG A 740 -0.54 17.66 -10.64
CA ARG A 740 -1.62 18.45 -11.25
C ARG A 740 -1.15 19.85 -11.62
N TYR A 741 -1.82 20.49 -12.57
CA TYR A 741 -1.60 21.89 -12.93
C TYR A 741 -1.65 22.80 -11.67
N PRO A 742 -0.73 23.78 -11.50
CA PRO A 742 0.37 24.18 -12.41
C PRO A 742 1.71 23.46 -12.18
N TRP A 743 1.77 22.53 -11.22
CA TRP A 743 3.03 21.93 -10.77
C TRP A 743 3.67 20.99 -11.80
N ASN A 744 2.92 20.49 -12.79
CA ASN A 744 3.50 19.76 -13.92
C ASN A 744 4.48 20.60 -14.72
N TYR A 745 4.14 21.85 -15.04
CA TYR A 745 5.01 22.76 -15.77
C TYR A 745 6.25 23.13 -14.95
N VAL A 746 6.07 23.37 -13.65
CA VAL A 746 7.19 23.62 -12.74
C VAL A 746 8.14 22.42 -12.70
N MET A 747 7.61 21.20 -12.59
CA MET A 747 8.41 19.97 -12.60
C MET A 747 9.18 19.80 -13.91
N MET A 748 8.54 20.01 -15.06
CA MET A 748 9.20 19.91 -16.37
C MET A 748 10.27 20.97 -16.57
N GLY A 749 9.98 22.23 -16.22
CA GLY A 749 10.94 23.33 -16.30
C GLY A 749 12.15 23.10 -15.40
N ALA A 750 11.93 22.62 -14.17
CA ALA A 750 12.98 22.26 -13.23
C ALA A 750 13.83 21.06 -13.71
N MET A 751 13.22 20.08 -14.39
CA MET A 751 13.95 18.98 -14.99
C MET A 751 14.85 19.45 -16.12
N ALA A 752 14.34 20.30 -17.02
CA ALA A 752 15.10 20.87 -18.13
C ALA A 752 16.26 21.76 -17.65
N ALA A 753 16.01 22.67 -16.70
CA ALA A 753 17.02 23.55 -16.15
C ALA A 753 18.11 22.77 -15.39
N GLY A 754 17.74 21.71 -14.65
CA GLY A 754 18.69 20.82 -14.00
C GLY A 754 19.58 20.11 -15.01
N PHE A 755 19.00 19.55 -16.06
CA PHE A 755 19.73 18.90 -17.14
C PHE A 755 20.71 19.86 -17.84
N CYS A 756 20.24 21.04 -18.28
CA CYS A 756 21.07 22.04 -18.94
C CYS A 756 22.25 22.48 -18.05
N SER A 757 22.02 22.64 -16.74
CA SER A 757 23.06 23.04 -15.80
C SER A 757 24.16 21.98 -15.69
N PHE A 758 23.79 20.70 -15.55
CA PHE A 758 24.77 19.62 -15.48
C PHE A 758 25.45 19.34 -16.81
N ALA A 759 24.74 19.45 -17.94
CA ALA A 759 25.34 19.40 -19.27
C ALA A 759 26.40 20.51 -19.45
N GLY A 760 26.08 21.73 -19.03
CA GLY A 760 27.01 22.86 -19.01
C GLY A 760 28.30 22.57 -18.23
N ILE A 761 28.18 21.92 -17.06
CA ILE A 761 29.35 21.45 -16.28
C ILE A 761 30.18 20.48 -17.12
N GLY A 762 29.53 19.51 -17.78
CA GLY A 762 30.17 18.59 -18.70
C GLY A 762 31.00 19.31 -19.76
N PHE A 763 30.43 20.31 -20.43
CA PHE A 763 31.12 21.11 -21.44
C PHE A 763 32.29 21.92 -20.86
N LEU A 764 32.10 22.61 -19.74
CA LEU A 764 33.18 23.36 -19.09
C LEU A 764 34.35 22.44 -18.67
N THR A 765 34.04 21.21 -18.28
CA THR A 765 35.06 20.23 -17.90
C THR A 765 35.80 19.62 -19.09
N GLN A 766 35.19 19.61 -20.28
CA GLN A 766 35.78 19.08 -21.51
C GLN A 766 36.48 20.12 -22.38
N ALA A 767 36.31 21.42 -22.15
CA ALA A 767 36.91 22.49 -22.95
C ALA A 767 38.46 22.56 -22.92
N ARG A 768 39.14 21.53 -22.39
CA ARG A 768 40.56 21.29 -22.65
C ARG A 768 40.72 20.48 -23.95
N PRO A 769 41.49 20.98 -24.93
CA PRO A 769 41.44 20.50 -26.31
C PRO A 769 42.17 19.17 -26.48
N THR A 770 41.47 18.03 -26.36
CA THR A 770 42.05 16.75 -26.84
C THR A 770 41.10 15.82 -27.60
N ASN A 771 39.77 16.03 -27.65
CA ASN A 771 38.94 15.24 -28.58
C ASN A 771 37.55 15.83 -28.92
N PRO A 772 37.31 16.34 -30.15
CA PRO A 772 36.00 16.84 -30.59
C PRO A 772 34.91 15.77 -30.67
N LYS A 773 35.29 14.49 -30.65
CA LYS A 773 34.35 13.35 -30.71
C LYS A 773 33.41 13.29 -29.52
N VAL A 774 33.81 13.75 -28.34
CA VAL A 774 32.98 13.69 -27.14
C VAL A 774 31.84 14.73 -27.18
N LEU A 775 32.10 15.88 -27.80
CA LEU A 775 31.10 16.95 -28.00
C LEU A 775 29.92 16.45 -28.86
N VAL A 776 30.22 15.67 -29.90
CA VAL A 776 29.20 15.07 -30.78
C VAL A 776 28.34 14.08 -30.02
N VAL A 777 28.91 13.28 -29.12
CA VAL A 777 28.15 12.33 -28.30
C VAL A 777 27.18 13.05 -27.38
N VAL A 778 27.62 14.10 -26.69
CA VAL A 778 26.75 14.90 -25.82
C VAL A 778 25.63 15.55 -26.63
N ALA A 779 25.94 16.12 -27.81
CA ALA A 779 24.93 16.73 -28.68
C ALA A 779 23.90 15.72 -29.20
N VAL A 780 24.33 14.55 -29.67
CA VAL A 780 23.43 13.47 -30.15
C VAL A 780 22.54 12.96 -29.03
N VAL A 781 23.10 12.84 -27.82
CA VAL A 781 22.36 12.40 -26.63
C VAL A 781 21.33 13.45 -26.18
N VAL A 782 21.69 14.74 -26.18
CA VAL A 782 20.77 15.86 -25.90
C VAL A 782 19.62 15.90 -26.92
N ILE A 783 19.93 15.77 -28.21
CA ILE A 783 18.95 15.78 -29.30
C ILE A 783 18.03 14.56 -29.18
N GLY A 784 18.59 13.37 -28.94
CA GLY A 784 17.83 12.14 -28.79
C GLY A 784 16.86 12.17 -27.62
N VAL A 785 17.26 12.75 -26.48
CA VAL A 785 16.35 12.92 -25.32
C VAL A 785 15.29 13.97 -25.57
N SER A 786 15.63 15.06 -26.25
CA SER A 786 14.65 16.08 -26.62
C SER A 786 13.57 15.50 -27.54
N GLN A 787 13.97 14.67 -28.50
CA GLN A 787 13.05 13.95 -29.39
C GLN A 787 12.22 12.91 -28.63
N LEU A 788 12.82 12.15 -27.72
CA LEU A 788 12.11 11.17 -26.88
C LEU A 788 11.05 11.84 -25.99
N LEU A 789 11.41 12.96 -25.36
CA LEU A 789 10.50 13.77 -24.55
C LEU A 789 9.33 14.31 -25.36
N ALA A 790 9.60 14.83 -26.57
CA ALA A 790 8.55 15.26 -27.49
C ALA A 790 7.63 14.10 -27.88
N TYR A 791 8.20 12.91 -28.12
CA TYR A 791 7.43 11.72 -28.50
C TYR A 791 6.55 11.22 -27.34
N ILE A 792 7.08 11.17 -26.12
CA ILE A 792 6.32 10.80 -24.91
C ILE A 792 5.18 11.81 -24.68
N TYR A 793 5.45 13.11 -24.83
CA TYR A 793 4.42 14.15 -24.71
C TYR A 793 3.29 13.96 -25.74
N ILE A 794 3.64 13.66 -26.99
CA ILE A 794 2.65 13.37 -28.04
C ILE A 794 1.83 12.13 -27.69
N ILE A 795 2.46 11.05 -27.23
CA ILE A 795 1.78 9.82 -26.83
C ILE A 795 0.80 10.09 -25.68
N GLU A 796 1.23 10.83 -24.65
CA GLU A 796 0.35 11.20 -23.52
C GLU A 796 -0.86 12.02 -23.98
N GLN A 797 -0.66 13.01 -24.87
CA GLN A 797 -1.75 13.80 -25.43
C GLN A 797 -2.72 12.93 -26.24
N VAL A 798 -2.21 11.97 -27.01
CA VAL A 798 -3.04 11.02 -27.78
C VAL A 798 -3.81 10.09 -26.84
N ILE A 799 -3.16 9.51 -25.84
CA ILE A 799 -3.81 8.61 -24.86
C ILE A 799 -4.89 9.38 -24.07
N SER A 800 -4.58 10.59 -23.61
CA SER A 800 -5.53 11.46 -22.92
C SER A 800 -6.73 11.78 -23.80
N SER A 801 -6.49 12.13 -25.07
CA SER A 801 -7.57 12.39 -26.04
C SER A 801 -8.44 11.17 -26.30
N VAL A 802 -7.85 9.97 -26.41
CA VAL A 802 -8.59 8.71 -26.59
C VAL A 802 -9.39 8.34 -25.35
N ARG A 803 -8.83 8.53 -24.15
CA ARG A 803 -9.52 8.28 -22.88
C ARG A 803 -10.65 9.27 -22.61
N HIS A 804 -10.61 10.47 -23.19
CA HIS A 804 -11.69 11.45 -23.07
C HIS A 804 -12.82 11.23 -24.09
N ARG A 805 -12.54 10.52 -25.20
CA ARG A 805 -13.52 10.14 -26.23
C ARG A 805 -14.22 8.81 -25.97
N ARG A 806 -13.63 7.94 -25.13
CA ARG A 806 -14.31 6.77 -24.54
C ARG A 806 -14.97 7.19 -23.25
#